data_AF-A0A2G1QKH8-F1
#
_entry.id   AF-A0A2G1QKH8-F1
#
_cell.length_a   1.000
_cell.length_b   1.000
_cell.length_c   1.000
_cell.angle_alpha   90.00
_cell.angle_beta   90.00
_cell.angle_gamma   90.00
#
_symmetry.space_group_name_H-M   'P 1'
#
loop_
_entity.id
_entity.type
_entity.pdbx_description
1 polymer ?
#
loop_
_entity_poly.entity_id
_entity_poly.type
_entity_poly.pdbx_seq_one_letter_code
_entity_poly.pdbx_strand_id
1 'polypeptide(L)'
;MIARPLILAALAALSATAVEAEDVALRSPRDDAYIRSIIGLDFKKHQQVMKELGIAIKDDVLSCICRAANYGSSSTSQFYHPDTIGEFNRRYSCNHPGPPCVVSGYGCTRHPFPTDSTLWDRCAARFPGSENIMQEMLRASRAIGGGKDDLADALKACRRSYQAERDLRLGAYDRAGYDYLKRKGIKLLPEPESVAKRFDDRARSSLAVSSEKMRDQSKKAREELDKAILDTVGGKLFSDAKVKENASAVAQAASDLLALRLEETQMRIRALKKESDGHARGITFGEDHRLKNMREANSELAQLERQASKLSSDKSQLDSFVKGLATAGDLLTLEQKINGAKSGGAREAADLVLHVGTMAQGYLNDFATGRNALGKSAGEALRRGVSPDLLQRYEKLQDRVAAVNTLNNALTGAVNLANKGMQAYSYYEKIDAARRKAEDLARSGDFNAAQTQMLNALRYGATAANIAADFMPPIVSDYARLCGDALKIPQATLAIINKSRDRADVLADLYGSQAGSDAVTYFQKAYPGAHLDREHYLFREAGLNGYRIDKGDRASGDGLPAYAVIPDADIAPYYFDERGYNTLREAAFLFPIATGKRMTDGDLADMLARSKGQVPDIADLRQKADTALRKAAEEKAMADMLGLKVIDDRTRGDLVSFRLLMSETLPKSCILSPDQQKRLFDSYRQAEGRDKVTEYLQNYGARLKEAEAAAQARQ
;
A
#
# COMPACT_ATOMS: atom_id res chain seq x y z
N MET A 1 -0.63 -38.93 5.74
CA MET A 1 -0.38 -37.71 6.54
C MET A 1 0.94 -37.01 6.14
N ILE A 2 1.21 -36.77 4.83
CA ILE A 2 2.52 -36.21 4.36
C ILE A 2 2.37 -35.00 3.40
N ALA A 3 1.16 -34.51 3.11
CA ALA A 3 0.95 -33.45 2.11
C ALA A 3 1.09 -31.98 2.63
N ARG A 4 1.18 -31.76 3.94
CA ARG A 4 1.18 -30.40 4.55
C ARG A 4 2.52 -29.63 4.51
N PRO A 5 3.71 -30.23 4.64
CA PRO A 5 4.95 -29.45 4.66
C PRO A 5 5.41 -28.97 3.27
N LEU A 6 5.00 -29.64 2.19
CA LEU A 6 5.36 -29.28 0.81
C LEU A 6 4.59 -28.05 0.29
N ILE A 7 3.34 -27.86 0.72
CA ILE A 7 2.51 -26.70 0.32
C ILE A 7 3.00 -25.42 1.00
N LEU A 8 3.47 -25.50 2.26
CA LEU A 8 4.06 -24.37 2.99
C LEU A 8 5.41 -23.92 2.41
N ALA A 9 6.25 -24.86 1.95
CA ALA A 9 7.52 -24.53 1.29
C ALA A 9 7.32 -23.88 -0.09
N ALA A 10 6.33 -24.34 -0.87
CA ALA A 10 6.00 -23.75 -2.17
C ALA A 10 5.40 -22.33 -2.04
N LEU A 11 4.57 -22.08 -1.02
CA LEU A 11 4.00 -20.76 -0.74
C LEU A 11 5.05 -19.75 -0.22
N ALA A 12 6.06 -20.20 0.53
CA ALA A 12 7.18 -19.36 0.96
C ALA A 12 8.12 -18.99 -0.21
N ALA A 13 8.35 -19.92 -1.15
CA ALA A 13 9.17 -19.65 -2.33
C ALA A 13 8.47 -18.74 -3.36
N LEU A 14 7.14 -18.81 -3.48
CA LEU A 14 6.35 -17.93 -4.36
C LEU A 14 6.12 -16.52 -3.77
N SER A 15 6.23 -16.34 -2.46
CA SER A 15 6.12 -15.03 -1.81
C SER A 15 7.45 -14.28 -1.74
N ALA A 16 8.59 -14.99 -1.70
CA ALA A 16 9.92 -14.36 -1.74
C ALA A 16 10.23 -13.72 -3.11
N THR A 17 9.79 -14.32 -4.23
CA THR A 17 10.04 -13.78 -5.58
C THR A 17 9.09 -12.65 -5.98
N ALA A 18 7.91 -12.57 -5.37
CA ALA A 18 6.95 -11.49 -5.63
C ALA A 18 7.35 -10.18 -4.90
N VAL A 19 7.92 -10.28 -3.70
CA VAL A 19 8.37 -9.11 -2.92
C VAL A 19 9.63 -8.47 -3.52
N GLU A 20 10.52 -9.24 -4.17
CA GLU A 20 11.70 -8.68 -4.86
C GLU A 20 11.36 -7.96 -6.18
N ALA A 21 10.20 -8.23 -6.79
CA ALA A 21 9.75 -7.54 -8.00
C ALA A 21 8.89 -6.28 -7.70
N GLU A 22 8.38 -6.15 -6.47
CA GLU A 22 7.46 -5.08 -6.05
C GLU A 22 8.18 -3.76 -5.70
N ASP A 23 9.47 -3.78 -5.33
CA ASP A 23 10.21 -2.58 -4.90
C ASP A 23 10.95 -1.83 -6.04
N VAL A 24 10.98 -2.40 -7.26
CA VAL A 24 11.31 -1.64 -8.48
C VAL A 24 10.09 -0.82 -8.88
N ALA A 25 9.78 0.22 -8.11
CA ALA A 25 8.73 1.17 -8.47
C ALA A 25 8.91 1.57 -9.94
N LEU A 26 7.87 1.41 -10.76
CA LEU A 26 7.87 1.69 -12.21
C LEU A 26 8.59 3.01 -12.52
N ARG A 27 9.87 2.91 -12.89
CA ARG A 27 10.70 4.06 -13.24
C ARG A 27 10.13 4.64 -14.53
N SER A 28 9.88 5.95 -14.54
CA SER A 28 9.37 6.58 -15.77
C SER A 28 10.46 6.56 -16.85
N PRO A 29 10.12 6.64 -18.15
CA PRO A 29 11.13 6.75 -19.22
C PRO A 29 12.11 7.92 -19.00
N ARG A 30 11.65 9.01 -18.37
CA ARG A 30 12.47 10.15 -17.98
C ARG A 30 13.48 9.80 -16.88
N ASP A 31 13.06 9.00 -15.90
CA ASP A 31 13.93 8.52 -14.83
C ASP A 31 15.01 7.59 -15.35
N ASP A 32 14.66 6.70 -16.26
CA ASP A 32 15.63 5.83 -16.92
C ASP A 32 16.61 6.61 -17.79
N ALA A 33 16.17 7.66 -18.49
CA ALA A 33 17.07 8.53 -19.25
C ALA A 33 18.03 9.28 -18.33
N TYR A 34 17.53 9.76 -17.19
CA TYR A 34 18.34 10.46 -16.20
C TYR A 34 19.34 9.54 -15.51
N ILE A 35 18.92 8.37 -15.02
CA ILE A 35 19.83 7.35 -14.46
C ILE A 35 20.92 7.03 -15.47
N ARG A 36 20.54 6.76 -16.73
CA ARG A 36 21.48 6.50 -17.83
C ARG A 36 22.53 7.58 -17.99
N SER A 37 22.15 8.85 -17.80
CA SER A 37 23.09 9.97 -17.87
C SER A 37 24.12 9.96 -16.74
N ILE A 38 23.81 9.41 -15.56
CA ILE A 38 24.75 9.30 -14.43
C ILE A 38 25.58 8.01 -14.52
N ILE A 39 24.95 6.86 -14.77
CA ILE A 39 25.68 5.58 -14.85
C ILE A 39 26.57 5.50 -16.09
N GLY A 40 26.25 6.25 -17.15
CA GLY A 40 27.08 6.38 -18.36
C GLY A 40 28.28 7.31 -18.23
N LEU A 41 28.46 7.97 -17.08
CA LEU A 41 29.64 8.81 -16.85
C LEU A 41 30.92 7.97 -16.83
N ASP A 42 32.06 8.59 -17.17
CA ASP A 42 33.35 7.97 -16.93
C ASP A 42 33.54 7.67 -15.44
N PHE A 43 34.30 6.61 -15.13
CA PHE A 43 34.43 6.08 -13.78
C PHE A 43 34.73 7.16 -12.71
N LYS A 44 35.66 8.07 -12.99
CA LYS A 44 36.03 9.14 -12.04
C LYS A 44 34.87 10.11 -11.81
N LYS A 45 34.20 10.55 -12.88
CA LYS A 45 33.01 11.40 -12.76
C LYS A 45 31.83 10.68 -12.12
N HIS A 46 31.63 9.40 -12.43
CA HIS A 46 30.60 8.59 -11.80
C HIS A 46 30.82 8.49 -10.28
N GLN A 47 32.03 8.13 -9.84
CA GLN A 47 32.37 8.09 -8.40
C GLN A 47 32.20 9.46 -7.73
N GLN A 48 32.58 10.54 -8.41
CA GLN A 48 32.39 11.90 -7.90
C GLN A 48 30.89 12.22 -7.73
N VAL A 49 30.06 11.94 -8.74
CA VAL A 49 28.61 12.17 -8.67
C VAL A 49 27.97 11.31 -7.57
N MET A 50 28.35 10.04 -7.44
CA MET A 50 27.81 9.17 -6.38
C MET A 50 28.22 9.66 -4.99
N LYS A 51 29.45 10.17 -4.83
CA LYS A 51 29.92 10.80 -3.59
C LYS A 51 29.14 12.08 -3.28
N GLU A 52 28.89 12.93 -4.27
CA GLU A 52 28.07 14.15 -4.13
C GLU A 52 26.61 13.83 -3.77
N LEU A 53 26.07 12.74 -4.31
CA LEU A 53 24.75 12.21 -3.97
C LEU A 53 24.71 11.52 -2.59
N GLY A 54 25.87 11.32 -1.93
CA GLY A 54 25.97 10.60 -0.67
C GLY A 54 25.68 9.10 -0.79
N ILE A 55 25.81 8.53 -1.98
CA ILE A 55 25.51 7.13 -2.28
C ILE A 55 26.83 6.35 -2.33
N ALA A 56 27.04 5.48 -1.35
CA ALA A 56 28.20 4.58 -1.32
C ALA A 56 27.88 3.28 -2.08
N ILE A 57 28.51 3.08 -3.24
CA ILE A 57 28.40 1.82 -3.98
C ILE A 57 29.45 0.85 -3.44
N LYS A 58 29.03 -0.35 -3.04
CA LYS A 58 29.94 -1.42 -2.63
C LYS A 58 30.73 -1.96 -3.82
N ASP A 59 32.01 -2.28 -3.59
CA ASP A 59 32.90 -2.86 -4.61
C ASP A 59 32.37 -4.18 -5.20
N ASP A 60 31.60 -4.94 -4.42
CA ASP A 60 30.95 -6.17 -4.89
C ASP A 60 29.87 -5.92 -5.94
N VAL A 61 29.09 -4.83 -5.79
CA VAL A 61 28.09 -4.40 -6.75
C VAL A 61 28.78 -4.01 -8.05
N LEU A 62 29.85 -3.20 -7.96
CA LEU A 62 30.67 -2.82 -9.12
C LEU A 62 31.27 -4.05 -9.79
N SER A 63 31.82 -4.99 -9.02
CA SER A 63 32.36 -6.25 -9.52
C SER A 63 31.31 -7.11 -10.24
N CYS A 64 30.07 -7.14 -9.75
CA CYS A 64 28.96 -7.81 -10.44
C CYS A 64 28.65 -7.14 -11.78
N ILE A 65 28.54 -5.81 -11.80
CA ILE A 65 28.27 -5.03 -13.01
C ILE A 65 29.35 -5.30 -14.05
N CYS A 66 30.61 -5.32 -13.64
CA CYS A 66 31.74 -5.62 -14.52
C CYS A 66 31.65 -7.00 -15.15
N ARG A 67 31.40 -8.02 -14.33
CA ARG A 67 31.26 -9.41 -14.81
C ARG A 67 30.11 -9.54 -15.79
N ALA A 68 28.99 -8.91 -15.49
CA ALA A 68 27.79 -9.00 -16.31
C ALA A 68 27.89 -8.21 -17.63
N ALA A 69 28.69 -7.14 -17.66
CA ALA A 69 28.98 -6.38 -18.87
C ALA A 69 29.96 -7.07 -19.83
N ASN A 70 30.66 -8.12 -19.36
CA ASN A 70 31.54 -8.98 -20.17
C ASN A 70 32.67 -8.22 -20.90
N TYR A 71 33.32 -7.26 -20.24
CA TYR A 71 34.40 -6.44 -20.81
C TYR A 71 35.74 -7.19 -21.01
N GLY A 72 35.75 -8.52 -20.97
CA GLY A 72 36.96 -9.35 -21.09
C GLY A 72 36.68 -10.67 -21.80
N SER A 73 37.73 -11.46 -22.09
CA SER A 73 37.56 -12.80 -22.66
C SER A 73 36.94 -13.75 -21.63
N SER A 74 36.14 -14.71 -22.10
CA SER A 74 35.44 -15.72 -21.29
C SER A 74 36.35 -16.54 -20.35
N SER A 75 37.66 -16.49 -20.57
CA SER A 75 38.71 -17.14 -19.78
C SER A 75 39.26 -16.31 -18.61
N THR A 76 38.73 -15.11 -18.33
CA THR A 76 39.30 -14.19 -17.33
C THR A 76 38.29 -13.80 -16.25
N SER A 77 38.68 -13.94 -14.97
CA SER A 77 37.84 -13.63 -13.81
C SER A 77 37.74 -12.12 -13.59
N GLN A 78 36.73 -11.44 -14.14
CA GLN A 78 36.63 -9.98 -14.09
C GLN A 78 36.24 -9.47 -12.67
N PHE A 79 37.10 -8.68 -12.05
CA PHE A 79 36.90 -8.04 -10.75
C PHE A 79 37.08 -6.52 -10.88
N TYR A 80 36.53 -5.78 -9.92
CA TYR A 80 36.77 -4.35 -9.78
C TYR A 80 38.02 -4.12 -8.92
N HIS A 81 38.92 -3.22 -9.35
CA HIS A 81 40.04 -2.75 -8.53
C HIS A 81 40.34 -1.28 -8.85
N PRO A 82 40.39 -0.39 -7.83
CA PRO A 82 40.54 1.04 -8.05
C PRO A 82 41.97 1.49 -8.39
N ASP A 83 43.00 0.68 -8.06
CA ASP A 83 44.42 1.05 -8.17
C ASP A 83 45.26 0.14 -9.08
N THR A 84 46.49 0.57 -9.42
CA THR A 84 47.53 -0.28 -10.04
C THR A 84 47.89 -1.44 -9.10
N ILE A 85 47.99 -2.66 -9.64
CA ILE A 85 48.26 -3.86 -8.83
C ILE A 85 49.77 -4.00 -8.60
N GLY A 86 50.24 -3.59 -7.41
CA GLY A 86 51.58 -3.92 -6.88
C GLY A 86 52.78 -3.11 -7.41
N GLU A 87 53.99 -3.53 -7.01
CA GLU A 87 55.28 -2.95 -7.46
C GLU A 87 55.59 -3.31 -8.91
N PHE A 88 56.25 -2.41 -9.64
CA PHE A 88 56.58 -2.58 -11.06
C PHE A 88 57.25 -3.93 -11.38
N ASN A 89 56.58 -4.75 -12.20
CA ASN A 89 57.13 -5.99 -12.73
C ASN A 89 56.92 -6.05 -14.24
N ARG A 90 58.02 -6.00 -14.99
CA ARG A 90 58.06 -5.97 -16.46
C ARG A 90 57.36 -7.16 -17.14
N ARG A 91 57.09 -8.25 -16.42
CA ARG A 91 56.36 -9.42 -16.94
C ARG A 91 54.84 -9.24 -16.94
N TYR A 92 54.30 -8.31 -16.14
CA TYR A 92 52.87 -8.07 -16.03
C TYR A 92 52.55 -6.69 -16.58
N SER A 93 51.70 -6.62 -17.62
CA SER A 93 51.46 -5.38 -18.36
C SER A 93 50.92 -4.21 -17.51
N CYS A 94 50.44 -4.46 -16.27
CA CYS A 94 49.56 -3.56 -15.52
C CYS A 94 50.23 -2.75 -14.41
N ASN A 95 51.56 -2.73 -14.37
CA ASN A 95 52.30 -1.99 -13.35
C ASN A 95 52.81 -0.65 -13.90
N HIS A 96 52.18 -0.10 -14.93
CA HIS A 96 52.41 1.27 -15.41
C HIS A 96 51.41 2.23 -14.73
N PRO A 97 51.85 3.38 -14.19
CA PRO A 97 50.96 4.46 -13.80
C PRO A 97 50.27 5.05 -15.04
N GLY A 98 48.96 4.86 -15.18
CA GLY A 98 48.12 5.48 -16.23
C GLY A 98 47.16 4.50 -16.94
N PRO A 99 46.02 4.98 -17.49
CA PRO A 99 45.09 4.15 -18.28
C PRO A 99 45.57 3.92 -19.74
N PRO A 100 45.40 2.71 -20.36
CA PRO A 100 45.05 1.41 -19.75
C PRO A 100 45.80 0.13 -20.31
N CYS A 101 46.41 -0.71 -19.44
CA CYS A 101 46.86 -2.14 -19.63
C CYS A 101 45.85 -3.34 -19.53
N VAL A 102 45.71 -4.24 -20.51
CA VAL A 102 44.84 -5.44 -20.39
C VAL A 102 45.55 -6.59 -19.66
N VAL A 103 45.03 -7.07 -18.53
CA VAL A 103 45.41 -8.38 -17.93
C VAL A 103 44.15 -9.11 -17.44
N SER A 104 44.19 -10.44 -17.46
CA SER A 104 43.18 -11.37 -16.96
C SER A 104 42.61 -10.97 -15.61
N GLY A 105 41.42 -10.37 -15.66
CA GLY A 105 40.55 -10.28 -14.50
C GLY A 105 40.24 -8.91 -13.93
N TYR A 106 40.53 -7.79 -14.61
CA TYR A 106 40.14 -6.45 -14.15
C TYR A 106 39.62 -5.57 -15.30
N GLY A 107 38.31 -5.29 -15.33
CA GLY A 107 37.60 -4.85 -16.55
C GLY A 107 36.99 -3.43 -16.57
N CYS A 108 36.39 -2.95 -15.48
CA CYS A 108 35.53 -1.75 -15.57
C CYS A 108 36.25 -0.40 -15.56
N THR A 109 37.52 -0.30 -15.18
CA THR A 109 38.17 1.03 -15.08
C THR A 109 38.48 1.65 -16.45
N ARG A 110 38.29 0.89 -17.54
CA ARG A 110 38.68 1.23 -18.92
C ARG A 110 37.51 1.53 -19.84
N HIS A 111 36.35 1.02 -19.49
CA HIS A 111 35.13 1.15 -20.26
C HIS A 111 34.13 1.93 -19.41
N PRO A 112 33.28 2.78 -20.01
CA PRO A 112 32.13 3.32 -19.30
C PRO A 112 31.37 2.17 -18.65
N PHE A 113 30.83 2.38 -17.46
CA PHE A 113 29.91 1.39 -16.91
C PHE A 113 28.76 1.15 -17.89
N PRO A 114 28.20 -0.07 -17.93
CA PRO A 114 27.05 -0.35 -18.76
C PRO A 114 25.92 0.60 -18.38
N THR A 115 25.33 1.23 -19.39
CA THR A 115 24.19 2.15 -19.22
C THR A 115 22.86 1.41 -19.06
N ASP A 116 22.87 0.09 -19.03
CA ASP A 116 21.65 -0.69 -18.81
C ASP A 116 21.29 -0.66 -17.32
N SER A 117 20.29 0.15 -16.97
CA SER A 117 19.82 0.28 -15.59
C SER A 117 19.28 -1.04 -15.00
N THR A 118 18.81 -1.98 -15.84
CA THR A 118 18.32 -3.29 -15.38
C THR A 118 19.47 -4.19 -14.90
N LEU A 119 20.66 -4.01 -15.46
CA LEU A 119 21.86 -4.70 -15.02
C LEU A 119 22.31 -4.21 -13.64
N TRP A 120 22.23 -2.90 -13.43
CA TRP A 120 22.53 -2.28 -12.14
C TRP A 120 21.59 -2.76 -11.05
N ASP A 121 20.26 -2.73 -11.28
CA ASP A 121 19.27 -3.24 -10.33
C ASP A 121 19.53 -4.70 -9.97
N ARG A 122 19.79 -5.54 -10.98
CA ARG A 122 20.06 -6.97 -10.77
C ARG A 122 21.33 -7.21 -9.94
N CYS A 123 22.37 -6.41 -10.14
CA CYS A 123 23.59 -6.52 -9.36
C CYS A 123 23.44 -5.94 -7.96
N ALA A 124 22.76 -4.81 -7.81
CA ALA A 124 22.40 -4.19 -6.53
C ALA A 124 21.61 -5.15 -5.62
N ALA A 125 20.58 -5.81 -6.16
CA ALA A 125 19.71 -6.73 -5.43
C ALA A 125 20.45 -7.95 -4.83
N ARG A 126 21.65 -8.28 -5.33
CA ARG A 126 22.45 -9.42 -4.81
C ARG A 126 23.20 -9.11 -3.51
N PHE A 127 23.27 -7.84 -3.11
CA PHE A 127 24.11 -7.41 -1.99
C PHE A 127 23.28 -6.65 -0.95
N PRO A 128 23.17 -7.16 0.29
CA PRO A 128 22.41 -6.51 1.35
C PRO A 128 22.84 -5.07 1.60
N GLY A 129 21.90 -4.13 1.66
CA GLY A 129 22.16 -2.69 1.84
C GLY A 129 22.60 -1.96 0.56
N SER A 130 22.31 -2.50 -0.61
CA SER A 130 22.56 -1.89 -1.93
C SER A 130 21.41 -2.08 -2.92
N GLU A 131 20.31 -2.68 -2.47
CA GLU A 131 19.18 -3.15 -3.30
C GLU A 131 18.47 -2.01 -4.05
N ASN A 132 18.70 -0.75 -3.65
CA ASN A 132 17.96 0.41 -4.13
C ASN A 132 18.85 1.52 -4.73
N ILE A 133 20.10 1.23 -5.13
CA ILE A 133 21.05 2.26 -5.59
C ILE A 133 20.45 3.15 -6.70
N MET A 134 19.75 2.58 -7.70
CA MET A 134 19.13 3.37 -8.78
C MET A 134 17.99 4.28 -8.26
N GLN A 135 17.19 3.78 -7.33
CA GLN A 135 16.11 4.52 -6.68
C GLN A 135 16.68 5.66 -5.81
N GLU A 136 17.78 5.40 -5.11
CA GLU A 136 18.49 6.37 -4.29
C GLU A 136 19.12 7.46 -5.16
N MET A 137 19.71 7.11 -6.30
CA MET A 137 20.23 8.07 -7.27
C MET A 137 19.14 9.01 -7.77
N LEU A 138 17.96 8.49 -8.13
CA LEU A 138 16.82 9.32 -8.53
C LEU A 138 16.32 10.23 -7.41
N ARG A 139 16.26 9.72 -6.18
CA ARG A 139 15.82 10.52 -5.02
C ARG A 139 16.82 11.63 -4.70
N ALA A 140 18.10 11.30 -4.65
CA ALA A 140 19.17 12.25 -4.33
C ALA A 140 19.31 13.31 -5.44
N SER A 141 19.24 12.91 -6.70
CA SER A 141 19.30 13.84 -7.82
C SER A 141 18.12 14.78 -7.92
N ARG A 142 16.89 14.30 -7.69
CA ARG A 142 15.70 15.18 -7.62
C ARG A 142 15.82 16.17 -6.46
N ALA A 143 16.37 15.74 -5.32
CA ALA A 143 16.63 16.65 -4.20
C ALA A 143 17.65 17.75 -4.54
N ILE A 144 18.65 17.47 -5.39
CA ILE A 144 19.66 18.44 -5.82
C ILE A 144 19.16 19.32 -6.99
N GLY A 145 18.47 18.72 -7.95
CA GLY A 145 18.10 19.34 -9.23
C GLY A 145 16.82 20.18 -9.22
N GLY A 146 16.29 20.53 -8.03
CA GLY A 146 14.95 21.09 -7.83
C GLY A 146 14.58 22.22 -8.79
N GLY A 147 13.93 21.87 -9.91
CA GLY A 147 13.21 22.79 -10.78
C GLY A 147 12.04 23.43 -10.03
N LYS A 148 11.61 24.61 -10.48
CA LYS A 148 10.53 25.41 -9.85
C LYS A 148 9.23 24.63 -9.59
N ASP A 149 8.97 23.56 -10.34
CA ASP A 149 7.75 22.77 -10.21
C ASP A 149 7.77 21.76 -9.05
N ASP A 150 8.94 21.45 -8.47
CA ASP A 150 9.08 20.40 -7.42
C ASP A 150 8.86 20.95 -5.99
N LEU A 151 9.03 22.25 -5.77
CA LEU A 151 8.90 22.86 -4.43
C LEU A 151 7.47 22.82 -3.88
N ALA A 152 6.47 22.95 -4.75
CA ALA A 152 5.06 22.85 -4.35
C ALA A 152 4.71 21.43 -3.90
N ASP A 153 5.18 20.42 -4.64
CA ASP A 153 4.99 19.01 -4.30
C ASP A 153 5.79 18.60 -3.07
N ALA A 154 7.02 19.10 -2.92
CA ALA A 154 7.83 18.95 -1.74
C ALA A 154 7.15 19.55 -0.49
N LEU A 155 6.60 20.77 -0.60
CA LEU A 155 5.81 21.39 0.48
C LEU A 155 4.56 20.58 0.81
N LYS A 156 3.85 20.06 -0.20
CA LYS A 156 2.67 19.21 -0.02
C LYS A 156 3.02 17.89 0.65
N ALA A 157 4.11 17.23 0.27
CA ALA A 157 4.62 16.03 0.90
C ALA A 157 5.01 16.30 2.37
N CYS A 158 5.73 17.39 2.61
CA CYS A 158 6.15 17.79 3.95
C CYS A 158 4.97 18.09 4.89
N ARG A 159 3.93 18.76 4.38
CA ARG A 159 2.68 19.00 5.12
C ARG A 159 1.91 17.72 5.42
N ARG A 160 1.90 16.77 4.48
CA ARG A 160 1.31 15.43 4.71
C ARG A 160 2.04 14.71 5.84
N SER A 161 3.36 14.73 5.87
CA SER A 161 4.16 14.16 6.95
C SER A 161 3.93 14.86 8.29
N TYR A 162 3.84 16.19 8.32
CA TYR A 162 3.47 16.94 9.53
C TYR A 162 2.09 16.56 10.06
N GLN A 163 1.09 16.46 9.18
CA GLN A 163 -0.26 16.03 9.56
C GLN A 163 -0.28 14.58 10.06
N ALA A 164 0.41 13.66 9.38
CA ALA A 164 0.51 12.27 9.81
C ALA A 164 1.17 12.15 11.19
N GLU A 165 2.26 12.89 11.43
CA GLU A 165 2.89 12.93 12.75
C GLU A 165 1.93 13.50 13.79
N ARG A 166 1.28 14.65 13.51
CA ARG A 166 0.28 15.28 14.38
C ARG A 166 -0.88 14.33 14.73
N ASP A 167 -1.37 13.55 13.77
CA ASP A 167 -2.46 12.61 13.98
C ASP A 167 -2.01 11.41 14.84
N LEU A 168 -0.79 10.90 14.60
CA LEU A 168 -0.17 9.89 15.46
C LEU A 168 0.01 10.39 16.90
N ARG A 169 0.26 11.71 17.08
CA ARG A 169 0.39 12.34 18.39
C ARG A 169 -0.88 12.29 19.25
N LEU A 170 -2.05 12.04 18.66
CA LEU A 170 -3.32 12.17 19.38
C LEU A 170 -3.84 10.86 19.99
N GLY A 171 -3.32 9.69 19.60
CA GLY A 171 -3.91 8.41 20.03
C GLY A 171 -2.98 7.27 20.44
N ALA A 172 -1.71 7.29 20.03
CA ALA A 172 -0.81 6.14 20.23
C ALA A 172 0.26 6.34 21.32
N TYR A 173 0.34 7.54 21.92
CA TYR A 173 1.47 7.90 22.78
C TYR A 173 1.55 7.14 24.07
N ASP A 174 0.43 6.89 24.74
CA ASP A 174 0.46 6.29 26.08
C ASP A 174 1.05 4.87 26.01
N ARG A 175 0.59 4.04 25.06
CA ARG A 175 1.09 2.68 24.87
C ARG A 175 2.48 2.62 24.24
N ALA A 176 2.75 3.46 23.23
CA ALA A 176 4.06 3.53 22.60
C ALA A 176 5.14 4.00 23.60
N GLY A 177 4.82 4.98 24.44
CA GLY A 177 5.69 5.49 25.49
C GLY A 177 5.91 4.44 26.58
N TYR A 178 4.85 3.76 27.01
CA TYR A 178 4.92 2.67 27.98
C TYR A 178 5.85 1.54 27.50
N ASP A 179 5.65 1.04 26.28
CA ASP A 179 6.47 -0.01 25.69
C ASP A 179 7.94 0.39 25.57
N TYR A 180 8.19 1.67 25.26
CA TYR A 180 9.55 2.20 25.14
C TYR A 180 10.24 2.35 26.49
N LEU A 181 9.56 2.87 27.52
CA LEU A 181 10.08 2.93 28.89
C LEU A 181 10.41 1.52 29.41
N LYS A 182 9.57 0.53 29.09
CA LYS A 182 9.87 -0.89 29.39
C LYS A 182 11.14 -1.39 28.68
N ARG A 183 11.34 -1.06 27.40
CA ARG A 183 12.58 -1.38 26.66
C ARG A 183 13.82 -0.69 27.22
N LYS A 184 13.65 0.50 27.81
CA LYS A 184 14.69 1.22 28.56
C LYS A 184 15.04 0.58 29.90
N GLY A 185 14.39 -0.52 30.28
CA GLY A 185 14.64 -1.22 31.53
C GLY A 185 13.90 -0.61 32.74
N ILE A 186 13.00 0.35 32.52
CA ILE A 186 12.13 0.84 33.59
C ILE A 186 11.14 -0.29 33.92
N LYS A 187 11.13 -0.69 35.20
CA LYS A 187 10.21 -1.70 35.71
C LYS A 187 8.82 -1.09 35.84
N LEU A 188 8.04 -1.17 34.78
CA LEU A 188 6.65 -0.70 34.74
C LEU A 188 5.70 -1.79 35.23
N LEU A 189 4.65 -1.35 35.93
CA LEU A 189 3.55 -2.21 36.38
C LEU A 189 2.54 -2.40 35.26
N PRO A 190 1.87 -3.56 35.14
CA PRO A 190 0.76 -3.71 34.20
C PRO A 190 -0.33 -2.68 34.48
N GLU A 191 -1.02 -2.23 33.44
CA GLU A 191 -2.08 -1.23 33.55
C GLU A 191 -3.23 -1.75 34.43
N PRO A 192 -3.65 -1.01 35.48
CA PRO A 192 -4.86 -1.37 36.20
C PRO A 192 -6.07 -1.12 35.31
N GLU A 193 -7.17 -1.86 35.54
CA GLU A 193 -8.36 -1.84 34.67
C GLU A 193 -8.90 -0.42 34.41
N SER A 194 -8.86 0.46 35.41
CA SER A 194 -9.27 1.86 35.29
C SER A 194 -8.37 2.71 34.37
N VAL A 195 -7.08 2.39 34.29
CA VAL A 195 -6.13 3.02 33.35
C VAL A 195 -6.28 2.39 31.98
N ALA A 196 -6.31 1.06 31.90
CA ALA A 196 -6.49 0.32 30.64
C ALA A 196 -7.76 0.78 29.93
N LYS A 197 -8.88 0.92 30.65
CA LYS A 197 -10.13 1.45 30.11
C LYS A 197 -9.98 2.88 29.58
N ARG A 198 -9.25 3.76 30.27
CA ARG A 198 -9.00 5.14 29.78
C ARG A 198 -8.10 5.17 28.56
N PHE A 199 -7.07 4.32 28.51
CA PHE A 199 -6.23 4.15 27.33
C PHE A 199 -7.06 3.61 26.15
N ASP A 200 -7.93 2.64 26.41
CA ASP A 200 -8.86 2.11 25.41
C ASP A 200 -9.87 3.17 24.96
N ASP A 201 -10.41 4.00 25.85
CA ASP A 201 -11.36 5.06 25.50
C ASP A 201 -10.69 6.17 24.67
N ARG A 202 -9.45 6.54 24.99
CA ARG A 202 -8.62 7.47 24.18
C ARG A 202 -8.27 6.85 22.83
N ALA A 203 -7.88 5.58 22.81
CA ALA A 203 -7.59 4.84 21.59
C ALA A 203 -8.84 4.71 20.70
N ARG A 204 -10.02 4.43 21.28
CA ARG A 204 -11.32 4.40 20.58
C ARG A 204 -11.69 5.76 20.01
N SER A 205 -11.50 6.83 20.77
CA SER A 205 -11.74 8.20 20.29
C SER A 205 -10.83 8.54 19.11
N SER A 206 -9.56 8.14 19.18
CA SER A 206 -8.59 8.32 18.10
C SER A 206 -8.89 7.43 16.88
N LEU A 207 -9.38 6.22 17.13
CA LEU A 207 -9.83 5.29 16.10
C LEU A 207 -11.09 5.81 15.40
N ALA A 208 -12.00 6.48 16.13
CA ALA A 208 -13.18 7.11 15.56
C ALA A 208 -12.79 8.24 14.58
N VAL A 209 -11.88 9.14 15.01
CA VAL A 209 -11.32 10.21 14.15
C VAL A 209 -10.59 9.62 12.94
N SER A 210 -9.78 8.56 13.15
CA SER A 210 -9.07 7.89 12.07
C SER A 210 -10.01 7.16 11.11
N SER A 211 -11.09 6.57 11.61
CA SER A 211 -12.13 5.90 10.82
C SER A 211 -12.92 6.88 9.96
N GLU A 212 -13.27 8.05 10.52
CA GLU A 212 -13.88 9.15 9.79
C GLU A 212 -12.95 9.66 8.67
N LYS A 213 -11.67 9.88 8.98
CA LYS A 213 -10.68 10.27 7.98
C LYS A 213 -10.47 9.20 6.90
N MET A 214 -10.48 7.91 7.25
CA MET A 214 -10.44 6.82 6.28
C MET A 214 -11.71 6.76 5.42
N ARG A 215 -12.89 7.09 5.96
CA ARG A 215 -14.12 7.25 5.16
C ARG A 215 -13.98 8.36 4.14
N ASP A 216 -13.46 9.51 4.56
CA ASP A 216 -13.23 10.65 3.67
C ASP A 216 -12.18 10.34 2.59
N GLN A 217 -11.10 9.65 2.96
CA GLN A 217 -10.08 9.22 2.00
C GLN A 217 -10.61 8.16 1.03
N SER A 218 -11.39 7.18 1.51
CA SER A 218 -12.05 6.19 0.65
C SER A 218 -13.01 6.85 -0.33
N LYS A 219 -13.79 7.85 0.13
CA LYS A 219 -14.67 8.65 -0.73
C LYS A 219 -13.88 9.40 -1.81
N LYS A 220 -12.80 10.10 -1.43
CA LYS A 220 -11.91 10.79 -2.37
C LYS A 220 -11.24 9.84 -3.35
N ALA A 221 -10.77 8.68 -2.89
CA ALA A 221 -10.16 7.66 -3.74
C ALA A 221 -11.17 7.15 -4.78
N ARG A 222 -12.43 6.98 -4.39
CA ARG A 222 -13.51 6.62 -5.31
C ARG A 222 -13.81 7.73 -6.33
N GLU A 223 -13.89 8.98 -5.89
CA GLU A 223 -14.06 10.14 -6.79
C GLU A 223 -12.90 10.29 -7.78
N GLU A 224 -11.67 10.06 -7.32
CA GLU A 224 -10.48 10.08 -8.18
C GLU A 224 -10.41 8.89 -9.12
N LEU A 225 -10.83 7.69 -8.69
CA LEU A 225 -10.97 6.52 -9.55
C LEU A 225 -12.03 6.76 -10.62
N ASP A 226 -13.18 7.34 -10.26
CA ASP A 226 -14.23 7.71 -11.19
C ASP A 226 -13.70 8.65 -12.27
N LYS A 227 -12.97 9.69 -11.85
CA LYS A 227 -12.33 10.63 -12.75
C LYS A 227 -11.28 9.96 -13.62
N ALA A 228 -10.42 9.10 -13.06
CA ALA A 228 -9.37 8.42 -13.81
C ALA A 228 -9.94 7.44 -14.85
N ILE A 229 -11.00 6.71 -14.53
CA ILE A 229 -11.69 5.83 -15.48
C ILE A 229 -12.28 6.67 -16.60
N LEU A 230 -13.01 7.76 -16.28
CA LEU A 230 -13.61 8.63 -17.28
C LEU A 230 -12.56 9.30 -18.18
N ASP A 231 -11.49 9.84 -17.59
CA ASP A 231 -10.42 10.54 -18.30
C ASP A 231 -9.59 9.57 -19.16
N THR A 232 -9.35 8.35 -18.69
CA THR A 232 -8.49 7.39 -19.42
C THR A 232 -9.27 6.61 -20.48
N VAL A 233 -10.51 6.19 -20.18
CA VAL A 233 -11.40 5.55 -21.17
C VAL A 233 -11.83 6.57 -22.21
N GLY A 234 -12.28 7.75 -21.77
CA GLY A 234 -12.64 8.85 -22.65
C GLY A 234 -11.43 9.36 -23.44
N GLY A 235 -10.27 9.49 -22.81
CA GLY A 235 -9.03 9.83 -23.48
C GLY A 235 -8.68 8.84 -24.59
N LYS A 236 -8.62 7.54 -24.30
CA LYS A 236 -8.26 6.53 -25.33
C LYS A 236 -9.26 6.44 -26.48
N LEU A 237 -10.55 6.71 -26.24
CA LEU A 237 -11.57 6.67 -27.28
C LEU A 237 -11.72 7.98 -28.06
N PHE A 238 -11.51 9.14 -27.42
CA PHE A 238 -11.88 10.44 -28.00
C PHE A 238 -10.71 11.41 -28.23
N SER A 239 -9.54 11.16 -27.63
CA SER A 239 -8.36 12.02 -27.79
C SER A 239 -7.41 11.57 -28.91
N ASP A 240 -7.49 10.32 -29.36
CA ASP A 240 -6.75 9.89 -30.54
C ASP A 240 -7.43 10.46 -31.80
N ALA A 241 -6.79 11.45 -32.42
CA ALA A 241 -7.27 12.11 -33.63
C ALA A 241 -7.53 11.09 -34.76
N LYS A 242 -6.75 10.01 -34.83
CA LYS A 242 -6.96 8.93 -35.81
C LYS A 242 -8.19 8.11 -35.48
N VAL A 243 -8.51 7.91 -34.20
CA VAL A 243 -9.76 7.24 -33.81
C VAL A 243 -10.96 8.11 -34.18
N LYS A 244 -10.92 9.42 -33.93
CA LYS A 244 -11.98 10.35 -34.35
C LYS A 244 -12.17 10.39 -35.87
N GLU A 245 -11.07 10.51 -36.62
CA GLU A 245 -11.09 10.57 -38.09
C GLU A 245 -11.59 9.24 -38.71
N ASN A 246 -11.23 8.10 -38.11
CA ASN A 246 -11.58 6.79 -38.63
C ASN A 246 -12.88 6.21 -38.06
N ALA A 247 -13.42 6.74 -36.96
CA ALA A 247 -14.61 6.18 -36.31
C ALA A 247 -15.81 6.11 -37.26
N SER A 248 -16.07 7.18 -38.01
CA SER A 248 -17.14 7.20 -39.02
C SER A 248 -16.86 6.24 -40.17
N ALA A 249 -15.61 6.20 -40.68
CA ALA A 249 -15.20 5.32 -41.77
C ALA A 249 -15.27 3.83 -41.39
N VAL A 250 -14.93 3.48 -40.15
CA VAL A 250 -14.98 2.11 -39.63
C VAL A 250 -16.40 1.70 -39.31
N ALA A 251 -17.20 2.59 -38.72
CA ALA A 251 -18.63 2.34 -38.49
C ALA A 251 -19.34 2.09 -39.84
N GLN A 252 -19.06 2.92 -40.84
CA GLN A 252 -19.56 2.74 -42.20
C GLN A 252 -19.08 1.41 -42.80
N ALA A 253 -17.80 1.05 -42.65
CA ALA A 253 -17.27 -0.23 -43.14
C ALA A 253 -17.95 -1.44 -42.47
N ALA A 254 -18.20 -1.38 -41.15
CA ALA A 254 -18.88 -2.45 -40.44
C ALA A 254 -20.36 -2.58 -40.87
N SER A 255 -21.04 -1.46 -41.13
CA SER A 255 -22.39 -1.45 -41.73
C SER A 255 -22.39 -2.03 -43.15
N ASP A 256 -21.43 -1.62 -43.99
CA ASP A 256 -21.26 -2.10 -45.36
C ASP A 256 -20.99 -3.62 -45.38
N LEU A 257 -20.20 -4.13 -44.43
CA LEU A 257 -19.94 -5.56 -44.26
C LEU A 257 -21.19 -6.34 -43.85
N LEU A 258 -21.96 -5.84 -42.87
CA LEU A 258 -23.20 -6.49 -42.44
C LEU A 258 -24.23 -6.50 -43.56
N ALA A 259 -24.30 -5.43 -44.36
CA ALA A 259 -25.12 -5.37 -45.56
C ALA A 259 -24.70 -6.44 -46.57
N LEU A 260 -23.39 -6.58 -46.83
CA LEU A 260 -22.85 -7.62 -47.72
C LEU A 260 -23.16 -9.04 -47.22
N ARG A 261 -22.95 -9.33 -45.93
CA ARG A 261 -23.28 -10.65 -45.36
C ARG A 261 -24.77 -10.95 -45.40
N LEU A 262 -25.61 -9.95 -45.15
CA LEU A 262 -27.06 -10.09 -45.25
C LEU A 262 -27.48 -10.39 -46.69
N GLU A 263 -26.92 -9.67 -47.66
CA GLU A 263 -27.16 -9.89 -49.09
C GLU A 263 -26.69 -11.27 -49.55
N GLU A 264 -25.50 -11.71 -49.14
CA GLU A 264 -24.98 -13.06 -49.42
C GLU A 264 -25.88 -14.15 -48.84
N THR A 265 -26.31 -13.98 -47.59
CA THR A 265 -27.23 -14.91 -46.91
C THR A 265 -28.57 -14.96 -47.65
N GLN A 266 -29.10 -13.81 -48.06
CA GLN A 266 -30.35 -13.73 -48.84
C GLN A 266 -30.22 -14.36 -50.22
N MET A 267 -29.07 -14.20 -50.90
CA MET A 267 -28.81 -14.86 -52.19
C MET A 267 -28.77 -16.39 -52.02
N ARG A 268 -28.12 -16.89 -50.97
CA ARG A 268 -28.08 -18.33 -50.66
C ARG A 268 -29.47 -18.89 -50.34
N ILE A 269 -30.27 -18.15 -49.57
CA ILE A 269 -31.69 -18.48 -49.32
C ILE A 269 -32.47 -18.58 -50.64
N ARG A 270 -32.30 -17.62 -51.57
CA ARG A 270 -32.98 -17.64 -52.89
C ARG A 270 -32.52 -18.83 -53.75
N ALA A 271 -31.22 -19.14 -53.75
CA ALA A 271 -30.67 -20.27 -54.49
C ALA A 271 -31.21 -21.61 -53.98
N LEU A 272 -31.19 -21.82 -52.65
CA LEU A 272 -31.72 -23.04 -52.02
C LEU A 272 -33.23 -23.18 -52.21
N LYS A 273 -33.99 -22.07 -52.17
CA LYS A 273 -35.43 -22.09 -52.51
C LYS A 273 -35.66 -22.54 -53.95
N LYS A 274 -34.89 -22.00 -54.91
CA LYS A 274 -34.97 -22.38 -56.33
C LYS A 274 -34.58 -23.85 -56.57
N GLU A 275 -33.56 -24.34 -55.86
CA GLU A 275 -33.11 -25.73 -55.92
C GLU A 275 -34.14 -26.70 -55.31
N SER A 276 -34.68 -26.35 -54.14
CA SER A 276 -35.79 -27.08 -53.50
C SER A 276 -37.02 -27.13 -54.42
N ASP A 277 -37.40 -26.02 -55.03
CA ASP A 277 -38.52 -25.94 -55.99
C ASP A 277 -38.26 -26.73 -57.27
N GLY A 278 -37.00 -26.86 -57.68
CA GLY A 278 -36.56 -27.69 -58.81
C GLY A 278 -36.66 -29.18 -58.49
N HIS A 279 -36.19 -29.59 -57.32
CA HIS A 279 -36.32 -30.97 -56.82
C HIS A 279 -37.77 -31.38 -56.59
N ALA A 280 -38.63 -30.44 -56.19
CA ALA A 280 -40.07 -30.68 -56.08
C ALA A 280 -40.72 -31.01 -57.45
N ARG A 281 -40.18 -30.47 -58.55
CA ARG A 281 -40.70 -30.65 -59.91
C ARG A 281 -40.06 -31.78 -60.71
N GLY A 282 -38.89 -32.29 -60.32
CA GLY A 282 -38.22 -33.42 -60.97
C GLY A 282 -38.87 -34.76 -60.63
N ILE A 283 -39.29 -35.53 -61.64
CA ILE A 283 -40.04 -36.80 -61.51
C ILE A 283 -39.11 -38.05 -61.50
N THR A 284 -37.79 -37.91 -61.64
CA THR A 284 -36.95 -39.01 -62.14
C THR A 284 -35.99 -39.70 -61.15
N PHE A 285 -35.99 -39.40 -59.84
CA PHE A 285 -35.14 -40.12 -58.86
C PHE A 285 -35.96 -40.60 -57.65
N GLY A 286 -35.55 -41.74 -57.07
CA GLY A 286 -36.28 -42.48 -56.02
C GLY A 286 -36.76 -41.61 -54.85
N GLU A 287 -37.99 -41.87 -54.42
CA GLU A 287 -38.79 -41.05 -53.49
C GLU A 287 -38.06 -40.75 -52.16
N ASP A 288 -37.33 -41.73 -51.62
CA ASP A 288 -36.57 -41.60 -50.37
C ASP A 288 -35.40 -40.61 -50.47
N HIS A 289 -34.70 -40.61 -51.60
CA HIS A 289 -33.56 -39.72 -51.79
C HIS A 289 -34.02 -38.27 -51.95
N ARG A 290 -35.16 -38.06 -52.61
CA ARG A 290 -35.81 -36.75 -52.75
C ARG A 290 -36.27 -36.22 -51.39
N LEU A 291 -36.90 -37.05 -50.56
CA LEU A 291 -37.35 -36.67 -49.21
C LEU A 291 -36.18 -36.30 -48.29
N LYS A 292 -35.07 -37.03 -48.36
CA LYS A 292 -33.85 -36.73 -47.59
C LYS A 292 -33.25 -35.39 -47.99
N ASN A 293 -33.01 -35.17 -49.29
CA ASN A 293 -32.42 -33.92 -49.80
C ASN A 293 -33.31 -32.71 -49.48
N MET A 294 -34.64 -32.87 -49.54
CA MET A 294 -35.58 -31.80 -49.21
C MET A 294 -35.59 -31.46 -47.70
N ARG A 295 -35.44 -32.46 -46.81
CA ARG A 295 -35.30 -32.22 -45.37
C ARG A 295 -33.99 -31.51 -45.03
N GLU A 296 -32.90 -31.92 -45.65
CA GLU A 296 -31.59 -31.28 -45.48
C GLU A 296 -31.62 -29.83 -45.96
N ALA A 297 -32.13 -29.58 -47.17
CA ALA A 297 -32.30 -28.23 -47.72
C ALA A 297 -33.21 -27.33 -46.85
N ASN A 298 -34.33 -27.85 -46.34
CA ASN A 298 -35.23 -27.09 -45.46
C ASN A 298 -34.59 -26.78 -44.10
N SER A 299 -33.76 -27.70 -43.56
CA SER A 299 -33.03 -27.46 -42.32
C SER A 299 -31.97 -26.38 -42.48
N GLU A 300 -31.24 -26.40 -43.59
CA GLU A 300 -30.24 -25.37 -43.93
C GLU A 300 -30.94 -24.02 -44.16
N LEU A 301 -32.08 -24.00 -44.85
CA LEU A 301 -32.89 -22.81 -45.07
C LEU A 301 -33.31 -22.14 -43.75
N ALA A 302 -33.84 -22.92 -42.80
CA ALA A 302 -34.26 -22.41 -41.49
C ALA A 302 -33.08 -21.89 -40.64
N GLN A 303 -31.88 -22.44 -40.83
CA GLN A 303 -30.67 -21.92 -40.19
C GLN A 303 -30.25 -20.59 -40.82
N LEU A 304 -30.24 -20.49 -42.15
CA LEU A 304 -29.90 -19.27 -42.88
C LEU A 304 -30.91 -18.14 -42.63
N GLU A 305 -32.21 -18.43 -42.50
CA GLU A 305 -33.24 -17.42 -42.19
C GLU A 305 -33.09 -16.87 -40.75
N ARG A 306 -32.72 -17.71 -39.78
CA ARG A 306 -32.36 -17.26 -38.41
C ARG A 306 -31.11 -16.40 -38.42
N GLN A 307 -30.09 -16.79 -39.19
CA GLN A 307 -28.86 -16.02 -39.35
C GLN A 307 -29.11 -14.66 -40.02
N ALA A 308 -29.95 -14.61 -41.06
CA ALA A 308 -30.35 -13.37 -41.74
C ALA A 308 -31.12 -12.43 -40.79
N SER A 309 -32.01 -12.98 -39.97
CA SER A 309 -32.78 -12.19 -38.98
C SER A 309 -31.86 -11.58 -37.92
N LYS A 310 -30.88 -12.36 -37.42
CA LYS A 310 -29.85 -11.87 -36.50
C LYS A 310 -29.00 -10.78 -37.15
N LEU A 311 -28.45 -11.03 -38.34
CA LEU A 311 -27.65 -10.05 -39.08
C LEU A 311 -28.41 -8.75 -39.37
N SER A 312 -29.72 -8.82 -39.63
CA SER A 312 -30.58 -7.65 -39.82
C SER A 312 -30.75 -6.84 -38.52
N SER A 313 -30.99 -7.50 -37.39
CA SER A 313 -31.05 -6.86 -36.07
C SER A 313 -29.72 -6.19 -35.72
N ASP A 314 -28.63 -6.93 -35.87
CA ASP A 314 -27.26 -6.48 -35.63
C ASP A 314 -26.92 -5.27 -36.50
N LYS A 315 -27.29 -5.31 -37.80
CA LYS A 315 -27.14 -4.17 -38.72
C LYS A 315 -27.96 -2.97 -38.28
N SER A 316 -29.21 -3.15 -37.83
CA SER A 316 -30.05 -2.04 -37.35
C SER A 316 -29.47 -1.38 -36.09
N GLN A 317 -28.93 -2.18 -35.16
CA GLN A 317 -28.27 -1.68 -33.96
C GLN A 317 -26.98 -0.93 -34.32
N LEU A 318 -26.18 -1.50 -35.21
CA LEU A 318 -24.95 -0.88 -35.70
C LEU A 318 -25.26 0.40 -36.49
N ASP A 319 -26.24 0.41 -37.40
CA ASP A 319 -26.65 1.59 -38.16
C ASP A 319 -27.16 2.71 -37.24
N SER A 320 -27.85 2.36 -36.16
CA SER A 320 -28.27 3.33 -35.14
C SER A 320 -27.07 3.91 -34.39
N PHE A 321 -26.07 3.07 -34.10
CA PHE A 321 -24.80 3.49 -33.51
C PHE A 321 -23.96 4.36 -34.46
N VAL A 322 -23.85 3.97 -35.75
CA VAL A 322 -23.12 4.69 -36.81
C VAL A 322 -23.76 6.04 -37.07
N LYS A 323 -25.09 6.10 -37.21
CA LYS A 323 -25.82 7.36 -37.33
C LYS A 323 -25.62 8.25 -36.11
N GLY A 324 -25.50 7.66 -34.92
CA GLY A 324 -25.12 8.35 -33.69
C GLY A 324 -23.63 8.69 -33.56
N LEU A 325 -22.76 8.28 -34.47
CA LEU A 325 -21.33 8.66 -34.50
C LEU A 325 -21.00 9.64 -35.65
N ALA A 326 -21.78 9.65 -36.73
CA ALA A 326 -21.46 10.33 -37.98
C ALA A 326 -21.73 11.85 -37.98
N THR A 327 -22.49 12.36 -37.02
CA THR A 327 -22.72 13.80 -36.81
C THR A 327 -21.72 14.31 -35.77
N ALA A 328 -20.97 15.37 -36.08
CA ALA A 328 -20.08 16.02 -35.10
C ALA A 328 -20.82 16.47 -33.82
N GLY A 329 -22.15 16.62 -33.89
CA GLY A 329 -23.03 16.85 -32.74
C GLY A 329 -23.28 15.62 -31.87
N ASP A 330 -23.17 14.38 -32.37
CA ASP A 330 -23.45 13.16 -31.59
C ASP A 330 -22.24 12.50 -30.94
N LEU A 331 -21.01 12.85 -31.34
CA LEU A 331 -19.85 12.67 -30.45
C LEU A 331 -20.00 13.52 -29.19
N LEU A 332 -20.54 14.74 -29.33
CA LEU A 332 -21.00 15.58 -28.22
C LEU A 332 -22.20 14.95 -27.49
N THR A 333 -23.12 14.24 -28.16
CA THR A 333 -24.24 13.52 -27.51
C THR A 333 -23.80 12.24 -26.79
N LEU A 334 -22.82 11.49 -27.30
CA LEU A 334 -22.19 10.34 -26.63
C LEU A 334 -21.35 10.82 -25.46
N GLU A 335 -20.59 11.91 -25.65
CA GLU A 335 -19.93 12.64 -24.58
C GLU A 335 -20.97 13.19 -23.58
N GLN A 336 -22.15 13.66 -24.00
CA GLN A 336 -23.27 14.08 -23.14
C GLN A 336 -24.03 12.91 -22.52
N LYS A 337 -24.00 11.70 -23.08
CA LYS A 337 -24.55 10.47 -22.49
C LYS A 337 -23.58 9.86 -21.50
N ILE A 338 -22.27 9.95 -21.75
CA ILE A 338 -21.20 9.63 -20.80
C ILE A 338 -21.16 10.69 -19.68
N ASN A 339 -21.30 11.97 -20.03
CA ASN A 339 -21.43 13.08 -19.09
C ASN A 339 -22.80 13.08 -18.39
N GLY A 340 -23.84 12.56 -19.04
CA GLY A 340 -25.18 12.37 -18.49
C GLY A 340 -25.21 11.18 -17.53
N ALA A 341 -24.46 10.12 -17.85
CA ALA A 341 -24.14 9.03 -16.94
C ALA A 341 -23.25 9.48 -15.77
N LYS A 342 -22.65 10.68 -15.78
CA LYS A 342 -22.10 11.26 -14.54
C LYS A 342 -23.18 11.50 -13.47
N SER A 343 -24.47 11.58 -13.86
CA SER A 343 -25.57 11.63 -12.90
C SER A 343 -25.93 10.27 -12.28
N GLY A 344 -25.55 9.16 -12.93
CA GLY A 344 -25.71 7.79 -12.42
C GLY A 344 -24.42 7.10 -11.94
N GLY A 345 -23.24 7.69 -12.23
CA GLY A 345 -21.93 7.31 -11.69
C GLY A 345 -20.99 6.66 -12.71
N ALA A 346 -19.68 6.75 -12.49
CA ALA A 346 -18.66 6.25 -13.43
C ALA A 346 -18.76 4.74 -13.73
N ARG A 347 -19.35 3.96 -12.82
CA ARG A 347 -19.65 2.54 -13.01
C ARG A 347 -20.57 2.29 -14.20
N GLU A 348 -21.63 3.08 -14.34
CA GLU A 348 -22.61 2.92 -15.41
C GLU A 348 -22.03 3.34 -16.76
N ALA A 349 -21.19 4.39 -16.76
CA ALA A 349 -20.42 4.78 -17.94
C ALA A 349 -19.41 3.68 -18.36
N ALA A 350 -18.72 3.06 -17.39
CA ALA A 350 -17.79 1.96 -17.66
C ALA A 350 -18.52 0.71 -18.18
N ASP A 351 -19.69 0.37 -17.62
CA ASP A 351 -20.52 -0.75 -18.07
C ASP A 351 -21.05 -0.54 -19.49
N LEU A 352 -21.51 0.67 -19.81
CA LEU A 352 -21.92 1.03 -21.16
C LEU A 352 -20.77 0.92 -22.17
N VAL A 353 -19.59 1.44 -21.83
CA VAL A 353 -18.39 1.32 -22.67
C VAL A 353 -17.99 -0.14 -22.85
N LEU A 354 -18.08 -0.95 -21.80
CA LEU A 354 -17.81 -2.39 -21.86
C LEU A 354 -18.77 -3.09 -22.81
N HIS A 355 -20.06 -2.83 -22.67
CA HIS A 355 -21.09 -3.47 -23.49
C HIS A 355 -20.92 -3.09 -24.97
N VAL A 356 -20.84 -1.79 -25.27
CA VAL A 356 -20.68 -1.28 -26.64
C VAL A 356 -19.32 -1.67 -27.23
N GLY A 357 -18.25 -1.54 -26.45
CA GLY A 357 -16.89 -1.85 -26.88
C GLY A 357 -16.70 -3.33 -27.17
N THR A 358 -17.23 -4.22 -26.33
CA THR A 358 -17.16 -5.68 -26.55
C THR A 358 -17.97 -6.08 -27.80
N MET A 359 -19.14 -5.47 -27.99
CA MET A 359 -19.96 -5.71 -29.18
C MET A 359 -19.22 -5.27 -30.47
N ALA A 360 -18.68 -4.05 -30.48
CA ALA A 360 -17.91 -3.52 -31.61
C ALA A 360 -16.66 -4.36 -31.89
N GLN A 361 -15.92 -4.75 -30.84
CA GLN A 361 -14.74 -5.59 -30.94
C GLN A 361 -15.06 -6.97 -31.52
N GLY A 362 -16.19 -7.57 -31.15
CA GLY A 362 -16.69 -8.81 -31.74
C GLY A 362 -16.85 -8.71 -33.26
N TYR A 363 -17.48 -7.65 -33.75
CA TYR A 363 -17.64 -7.42 -35.19
C TYR A 363 -16.32 -7.12 -35.91
N LEU A 364 -15.42 -6.32 -35.30
CA LEU A 364 -14.13 -6.00 -35.90
C LEU A 364 -13.23 -7.24 -35.97
N ASN A 365 -13.28 -8.11 -34.97
CA ASN A 365 -12.58 -9.40 -34.99
C ASN A 365 -13.17 -10.35 -36.05
N ASP A 366 -14.50 -10.43 -36.17
CA ASP A 366 -15.16 -11.19 -37.23
C ASP A 366 -14.83 -10.65 -38.62
N PHE A 367 -14.66 -9.34 -38.76
CA PHE A 367 -14.19 -8.71 -39.99
C PHE A 367 -12.72 -9.02 -40.29
N ALA A 368 -11.84 -8.87 -39.30
CA ALA A 368 -10.41 -9.13 -39.44
C ALA A 368 -10.14 -10.61 -39.79
N THR A 369 -10.84 -11.53 -39.14
CA THR A 369 -10.78 -12.97 -39.42
C THR A 369 -11.47 -13.30 -40.75
N GLY A 370 -12.60 -12.64 -41.01
CA GLY A 370 -13.35 -12.72 -42.25
C GLY A 370 -12.59 -12.22 -43.46
N ARG A 371 -11.62 -11.31 -43.33
CA ARG A 371 -10.83 -10.75 -44.44
C ARG A 371 -10.17 -11.81 -45.33
N ASN A 372 -9.61 -12.86 -44.74
CA ASN A 372 -8.98 -13.95 -45.51
C ASN A 372 -10.03 -14.81 -46.23
N ALA A 373 -11.23 -14.94 -45.65
CA ALA A 373 -12.36 -15.60 -46.29
C ALA A 373 -13.00 -14.72 -47.37
N LEU A 374 -13.15 -13.41 -47.12
CA LEU A 374 -13.68 -12.37 -48.00
C LEU A 374 -12.84 -12.24 -49.27
N GLY A 375 -11.50 -12.28 -49.17
CA GLY A 375 -10.63 -12.30 -50.35
C GLY A 375 -10.82 -13.56 -51.21
N LYS A 376 -11.04 -14.73 -50.58
CA LYS A 376 -11.35 -15.98 -51.30
C LYS A 376 -12.75 -15.99 -51.88
N SER A 377 -13.76 -15.55 -51.14
CA SER A 377 -15.15 -15.54 -51.56
C SER A 377 -15.42 -14.47 -52.60
N ALA A 378 -14.76 -13.31 -52.57
CA ALA A 378 -14.77 -12.34 -53.67
C ALA A 378 -14.18 -12.94 -54.96
N GLY A 379 -13.05 -13.66 -54.85
CA GLY A 379 -12.44 -14.38 -55.96
C GLY A 379 -13.33 -15.50 -56.53
N GLU A 380 -14.10 -16.20 -55.68
CA GLU A 380 -15.08 -17.21 -56.11
C GLU A 380 -16.38 -16.59 -56.65
N ALA A 381 -16.83 -15.47 -56.08
CA ALA A 381 -17.99 -14.70 -56.54
C ALA A 381 -17.77 -14.14 -57.95
N LEU A 382 -16.57 -13.65 -58.24
CA LEU A 382 -16.11 -13.30 -59.59
C LEU A 382 -16.29 -14.47 -60.58
N ARG A 383 -15.89 -15.67 -60.17
CA ARG A 383 -16.04 -16.88 -61.00
C ARG A 383 -17.50 -17.30 -61.18
N ARG A 384 -18.41 -16.85 -60.31
CA ARG A 384 -19.85 -17.14 -60.36
C ARG A 384 -20.68 -16.02 -60.99
N GLY A 385 -20.05 -14.98 -61.55
CA GLY A 385 -20.74 -13.91 -62.27
C GLY A 385 -21.43 -12.88 -61.36
N VAL A 386 -20.93 -12.69 -60.13
CA VAL A 386 -21.43 -11.64 -59.23
C VAL A 386 -21.17 -10.24 -59.82
N SER A 387 -22.06 -9.28 -59.54
CA SER A 387 -22.06 -7.97 -60.18
C SER A 387 -20.78 -7.16 -59.88
N PRO A 388 -20.28 -6.37 -60.84
CA PRO A 388 -19.12 -5.48 -60.64
C PRO A 388 -19.27 -4.52 -59.43
N ASP A 389 -20.52 -4.13 -59.14
CA ASP A 389 -20.90 -3.26 -58.03
C ASP A 389 -20.53 -3.86 -56.66
N LEU A 390 -20.68 -5.17 -56.53
CA LEU A 390 -20.33 -5.90 -55.31
C LEU A 390 -18.81 -5.96 -55.14
N LEU A 391 -18.06 -6.10 -56.25
CA LEU A 391 -16.61 -6.09 -56.23
C LEU A 391 -16.03 -4.75 -55.76
N GLN A 392 -16.57 -3.66 -56.28
CA GLN A 392 -16.14 -2.32 -55.92
C GLN A 392 -16.38 -2.02 -54.44
N ARG A 393 -17.44 -2.59 -53.84
CA ARG A 393 -17.71 -2.49 -52.40
C ARG A 393 -16.67 -3.28 -51.58
N TYR A 394 -16.25 -4.44 -52.06
CA TYR A 394 -15.20 -5.25 -51.43
C TYR A 394 -13.83 -4.54 -51.44
N GLU A 395 -13.44 -3.93 -52.57
CA GLU A 395 -12.18 -3.17 -52.68
C GLU A 395 -12.17 -1.96 -51.73
N LYS A 396 -13.27 -1.19 -51.69
CA LYS A 396 -13.43 -0.07 -50.74
C LYS A 396 -13.37 -0.52 -49.28
N LEU A 397 -13.85 -1.72 -48.96
CA LEU A 397 -13.73 -2.32 -47.63
C LEU A 397 -12.30 -2.71 -47.30
N GLN A 398 -11.53 -3.16 -48.29
CA GLN A 398 -10.13 -3.56 -48.15
C GLN A 398 -9.23 -2.36 -47.82
N ASP A 399 -9.46 -1.22 -48.45
CA ASP A 399 -8.75 0.05 -48.17
C ASP A 399 -8.98 0.55 -46.74
N ARG A 400 -10.14 0.19 -46.15
CA ARG A 400 -10.50 0.59 -44.78
C ARG A 400 -9.97 -0.35 -43.69
N VAL A 401 -9.30 -1.45 -44.05
CA VAL A 401 -8.82 -2.44 -43.06
C VAL A 401 -7.80 -1.87 -42.09
N ALA A 402 -6.90 -0.99 -42.54
CA ALA A 402 -5.91 -0.36 -41.66
C ALA A 402 -6.58 0.53 -40.59
N ALA A 403 -7.66 1.23 -40.97
CA ALA A 403 -8.48 2.02 -40.06
C ALA A 403 -9.24 1.12 -39.06
N VAL A 404 -9.79 -0.01 -39.53
CA VAL A 404 -10.45 -1.02 -38.69
C VAL A 404 -9.50 -1.60 -37.65
N ASN A 405 -8.28 -1.98 -38.05
CA ASN A 405 -7.29 -2.53 -37.11
C ASN A 405 -6.86 -1.50 -36.06
N THR A 406 -6.68 -0.24 -36.46
CA THR A 406 -6.35 0.86 -35.54
C THR A 406 -7.46 1.05 -34.50
N LEU A 407 -8.73 1.06 -34.94
CA LEU A 407 -9.88 1.18 -34.05
C LEU A 407 -10.02 -0.06 -33.15
N ASN A 408 -9.83 -1.26 -33.69
CA ASN A 408 -9.92 -2.50 -32.91
C ASN A 408 -8.90 -2.53 -31.77
N ASN A 409 -7.67 -2.09 -32.01
CA ASN A 409 -6.64 -1.99 -30.99
C ASN A 409 -7.00 -0.94 -29.92
N ALA A 410 -7.53 0.21 -30.32
CA ALA A 410 -7.98 1.25 -29.38
C ALA A 410 -9.16 0.77 -28.52
N LEU A 411 -10.17 0.13 -29.13
CA LEU A 411 -11.32 -0.48 -28.44
C LEU A 411 -10.89 -1.59 -27.50
N THR A 412 -9.99 -2.49 -27.93
CA THR A 412 -9.43 -3.54 -27.08
C THR A 412 -8.75 -2.94 -25.84
N GLY A 413 -7.95 -1.88 -26.04
CA GLY A 413 -7.32 -1.15 -24.94
C GLY A 413 -8.32 -0.51 -23.98
N ALA A 414 -9.40 0.08 -24.50
CA ALA A 414 -10.45 0.71 -23.71
C ALA A 414 -11.31 -0.31 -22.94
N VAL A 415 -11.71 -1.42 -23.58
CA VAL A 415 -12.48 -2.53 -22.97
C VAL A 415 -11.67 -3.20 -21.86
N ASN A 416 -10.39 -3.48 -22.09
CA ASN A 416 -9.53 -4.05 -21.06
C ASN A 416 -9.38 -3.12 -19.85
N LEU A 417 -9.27 -1.82 -20.09
CA LEU A 417 -9.18 -0.84 -19.03
C LEU A 417 -10.50 -0.69 -18.26
N ALA A 418 -11.63 -0.64 -18.96
CA ALA A 418 -12.95 -0.61 -18.35
C ALA A 418 -13.21 -1.88 -17.51
N ASN A 419 -12.79 -3.05 -17.99
CA ASN A 419 -12.83 -4.30 -17.22
C ASN A 419 -12.00 -4.21 -15.93
N LYS A 420 -10.76 -3.72 -16.00
CA LYS A 420 -9.94 -3.51 -14.79
C LYS A 420 -10.59 -2.51 -13.84
N GLY A 421 -11.15 -1.42 -14.35
CA GLY A 421 -11.89 -0.42 -13.57
C GLY A 421 -13.09 -1.02 -12.84
N MET A 422 -13.91 -1.83 -13.53
CA MET A 422 -15.06 -2.54 -12.95
C MET A 422 -14.64 -3.56 -11.90
N GLN A 423 -13.54 -4.30 -12.15
CA GLN A 423 -12.99 -5.22 -11.17
C GLN A 423 -12.53 -4.47 -9.91
N ALA A 424 -11.77 -3.37 -10.05
CA ALA A 424 -11.36 -2.53 -8.92
C ALA A 424 -12.57 -2.03 -8.12
N TYR A 425 -13.63 -1.60 -8.80
CA TYR A 425 -14.90 -1.19 -8.20
C TYR A 425 -15.54 -2.29 -7.35
N SER A 426 -15.59 -3.52 -7.88
CA SER A 426 -16.14 -4.66 -7.14
C SER A 426 -15.36 -4.98 -5.87
N TYR A 427 -14.04 -4.74 -5.86
CA TYR A 427 -13.23 -4.90 -4.65
C TYR A 427 -13.47 -3.76 -3.66
N TYR A 428 -13.65 -2.52 -4.12
CA TYR A 428 -14.06 -1.41 -3.25
C TYR A 428 -15.36 -1.69 -2.50
N GLU A 429 -16.36 -2.28 -3.17
CA GLU A 429 -17.61 -2.69 -2.51
C GLU A 429 -17.37 -3.77 -1.45
N LYS A 430 -16.46 -4.71 -1.72
CA LYS A 430 -16.06 -5.74 -0.74
C LYS A 430 -15.31 -5.15 0.45
N ILE A 431 -14.48 -4.12 0.26
CA ILE A 431 -13.82 -3.38 1.35
C ILE A 431 -14.87 -2.76 2.26
N ASP A 432 -15.81 -2.02 1.70
CA ASP A 432 -16.86 -1.34 2.46
C ASP A 432 -17.77 -2.34 3.19
N ALA A 433 -18.15 -3.43 2.55
CA ALA A 433 -18.95 -4.48 3.17
C ALA A 433 -18.22 -5.16 4.33
N ALA A 434 -16.94 -5.51 4.14
CA ALA A 434 -16.12 -6.11 5.18
C ALA A 434 -15.89 -5.15 6.35
N ARG A 435 -15.69 -3.84 6.10
CA ARG A 435 -15.54 -2.84 7.16
C ARG A 435 -16.82 -2.67 7.96
N ARG A 436 -17.99 -2.52 7.31
CA ARG A 436 -19.28 -2.41 8.02
C ARG A 436 -19.51 -3.62 8.92
N LYS A 437 -19.27 -4.82 8.39
CA LYS A 437 -19.38 -6.06 9.16
C LYS A 437 -18.39 -6.11 10.33
N ALA A 438 -17.17 -5.62 10.16
CA ALA A 438 -16.21 -5.50 11.26
C ALA A 438 -16.70 -4.55 12.35
N GLU A 439 -17.27 -3.40 11.98
CA GLU A 439 -17.85 -2.44 12.93
C GLU A 439 -19.02 -3.05 13.71
N ASP A 440 -19.93 -3.75 13.03
CA ASP A 440 -21.08 -4.41 13.66
C ASP A 440 -20.64 -5.50 14.64
N LEU A 441 -19.67 -6.34 14.25
CA LEU A 441 -19.10 -7.39 15.11
C LEU A 441 -18.34 -6.79 16.31
N ALA A 442 -17.65 -5.67 16.12
CA ALA A 442 -16.98 -4.97 17.22
C ALA A 442 -18.00 -4.42 18.22
N ARG A 443 -19.14 -3.88 17.75
CA ARG A 443 -20.23 -3.41 18.63
C ARG A 443 -20.88 -4.56 19.41
N SER A 444 -20.97 -5.75 18.83
CA SER A 444 -21.49 -6.94 19.52
C SER A 444 -20.49 -7.61 20.46
N GLY A 445 -19.25 -7.10 20.54
CA GLY A 445 -18.18 -7.66 21.39
C GLY A 445 -17.43 -8.85 20.77
N ASP A 446 -17.71 -9.22 19.52
CA ASP A 446 -16.99 -10.29 18.82
C ASP A 446 -15.74 -9.75 18.12
N PHE A 447 -14.75 -9.40 18.93
CA PHE A 447 -13.53 -8.73 18.46
C PHE A 447 -12.69 -9.60 17.52
N ASN A 448 -12.70 -10.93 17.66
CA ASN A 448 -11.94 -11.83 16.78
C ASN A 448 -12.57 -11.89 15.38
N ALA A 449 -13.89 -11.98 15.29
CA ALA A 449 -14.58 -11.94 14.01
C ALA A 449 -14.46 -10.53 13.37
N ALA A 450 -14.55 -9.47 14.17
CA ALA A 450 -14.33 -8.10 13.71
C ALA A 450 -12.92 -7.92 13.11
N GLN A 451 -11.88 -8.41 13.80
CA GLN A 451 -10.51 -8.40 13.30
C GLN A 451 -10.38 -9.16 11.98
N THR A 452 -11.01 -10.34 11.88
CA THR A 452 -11.01 -11.14 10.64
C THR A 452 -11.65 -10.39 9.47
N GLN A 453 -12.78 -9.70 9.69
CA GLN A 453 -13.41 -8.89 8.65
C GLN A 453 -12.56 -7.68 8.26
N MET A 454 -11.88 -7.04 9.22
CA MET A 454 -10.94 -5.96 8.91
C MET A 454 -9.76 -6.48 8.07
N LEU A 455 -9.17 -7.64 8.42
CA LEU A 455 -8.13 -8.29 7.61
C LEU A 455 -8.60 -8.58 6.18
N ASN A 456 -9.86 -9.01 6.01
CA ASN A 456 -10.45 -9.21 4.69
C ASN A 456 -10.59 -7.88 3.93
N ALA A 457 -11.01 -6.80 4.59
CA ALA A 457 -11.08 -5.46 3.99
C ALA A 457 -9.69 -5.01 3.49
N LEU A 458 -8.63 -5.23 4.27
CA LEU A 458 -7.25 -4.91 3.87
C LEU A 458 -6.79 -5.75 2.67
N ARG A 459 -7.10 -7.06 2.65
CA ARG A 459 -6.82 -7.94 1.50
C ARG A 459 -7.53 -7.46 0.23
N TYR A 460 -8.80 -7.08 0.34
CA TYR A 460 -9.55 -6.53 -0.79
C TYR A 460 -8.97 -5.19 -1.25
N GLY A 461 -8.49 -4.36 -0.34
CA GLY A 461 -7.77 -3.12 -0.64
C GLY A 461 -6.49 -3.34 -1.45
N ALA A 462 -5.66 -4.30 -1.04
CA ALA A 462 -4.46 -4.67 -1.77
C ALA A 462 -4.78 -5.18 -3.19
N THR A 463 -5.81 -6.03 -3.33
CA THR A 463 -6.22 -6.52 -4.66
C THR A 463 -6.79 -5.39 -5.54
N ALA A 464 -7.60 -4.49 -5.00
CA ALA A 464 -8.10 -3.32 -5.74
C ALA A 464 -6.94 -2.44 -6.24
N ALA A 465 -5.96 -2.20 -5.37
CA ALA A 465 -4.76 -1.42 -5.71
C ALA A 465 -3.96 -2.08 -6.84
N ASN A 466 -3.73 -3.39 -6.77
CA ASN A 466 -2.97 -4.11 -7.80
C ASN A 466 -3.69 -4.13 -9.15
N ILE A 467 -5.02 -4.32 -9.16
CA ILE A 467 -5.82 -4.30 -10.40
C ILE A 467 -5.74 -2.93 -11.08
N ALA A 468 -5.66 -1.87 -10.28
CA ALA A 468 -5.76 -0.51 -10.77
C ALA A 468 -4.44 0.27 -10.78
N ALA A 469 -3.31 -0.36 -10.41
CA ALA A 469 -2.00 0.29 -10.34
C ALA A 469 -1.61 0.99 -11.64
N ASP A 470 -2.04 0.46 -12.79
CA ASP A 470 -1.74 1.00 -14.11
C ASP A 470 -2.48 2.30 -14.45
N PHE A 471 -3.52 2.68 -13.68
CA PHE A 471 -4.38 3.82 -13.99
C PHE A 471 -4.90 4.62 -12.78
N MET A 472 -4.60 4.20 -11.55
CA MET A 472 -4.98 4.96 -10.36
C MET A 472 -3.94 6.04 -10.00
N PRO A 473 -4.40 7.20 -9.51
CA PRO A 473 -3.51 8.22 -8.97
C PRO A 473 -2.77 7.72 -7.71
N PRO A 474 -1.58 8.29 -7.41
CA PRO A 474 -0.71 7.86 -6.31
C PRO A 474 -1.39 7.81 -4.93
N ILE A 475 -2.44 8.60 -4.71
CA ILE A 475 -3.14 8.70 -3.42
C ILE A 475 -3.79 7.38 -2.99
N VAL A 476 -4.13 6.51 -3.95
CA VAL A 476 -4.77 5.21 -3.68
C VAL A 476 -3.73 4.12 -3.38
N SER A 477 -2.53 4.22 -3.97
CA SER A 477 -1.37 3.40 -3.62
C SER A 477 -0.92 3.67 -2.17
N ASP A 478 -0.93 4.94 -1.75
CA ASP A 478 -0.62 5.33 -0.37
C ASP A 478 -1.60 4.71 0.66
N TYR A 479 -2.88 4.61 0.31
CA TYR A 479 -3.90 3.97 1.13
C TYR A 479 -3.66 2.47 1.32
N ALA A 480 -3.30 1.75 0.25
CA ALA A 480 -2.97 0.32 0.32
C ALA A 480 -1.70 0.05 1.15
N ARG A 481 -0.71 0.94 1.09
CA ARG A 481 0.53 0.85 1.88
C ARG A 481 0.28 1.10 3.37
N LEU A 482 -0.57 2.07 3.71
CA LEU A 482 -1.03 2.32 5.08
C LEU A 482 -1.76 1.09 5.67
N CYS A 483 -2.59 0.44 4.85
CA CYS A 483 -3.27 -0.80 5.19
C CYS A 483 -2.30 -1.98 5.43
N GLY A 484 -1.18 -2.04 4.71
CA GLY A 484 -0.12 -3.04 4.89
C GLY A 484 0.68 -2.88 6.19
N ASP A 485 0.93 -1.64 6.63
CA ASP A 485 1.66 -1.37 7.88
C ASP A 485 0.82 -1.65 9.14
N ALA A 486 -0.50 -1.52 9.04
CA ALA A 486 -1.43 -1.87 10.12
C ALA A 486 -1.47 -3.38 10.46
N LEU A 487 -0.98 -4.25 9.56
CA LEU A 487 -0.97 -5.72 9.72
C LEU A 487 0.16 -6.24 10.64
N LYS A 488 1.09 -5.38 11.08
CA LYS A 488 2.32 -5.77 11.80
C LYS A 488 2.19 -5.84 13.33
N ILE A 489 0.99 -6.05 13.91
CA ILE A 489 0.78 -5.98 15.38
C ILE A 489 0.26 -7.33 15.97
N PRO A 490 1.11 -8.35 16.22
CA PRO A 490 0.73 -9.61 16.89
C PRO A 490 1.13 -9.68 18.38
N GLN A 491 1.13 -8.56 19.12
CA GLN A 491 1.58 -8.54 20.53
C GLN A 491 0.50 -8.83 21.58
N ALA A 492 -0.80 -8.77 21.24
CA ALA A 492 -1.89 -8.97 22.19
C ALA A 492 -2.07 -10.43 22.64
N THR A 493 -1.67 -11.41 21.81
CA THR A 493 -1.91 -12.83 22.05
C THR A 493 -0.88 -13.48 23.00
N LEU A 494 0.36 -12.96 23.05
CA LEU A 494 1.43 -13.50 23.88
C LEU A 494 1.23 -13.18 25.38
N ALA A 495 0.53 -12.09 25.70
CA ALA A 495 0.25 -11.64 27.07
C ALA A 495 -0.75 -12.55 27.82
N ILE A 496 -1.64 -13.24 27.09
CA ILE A 496 -2.66 -14.12 27.66
C ILE A 496 -2.06 -15.47 28.09
N ILE A 497 -1.01 -15.93 27.40
CA ILE A 497 -0.38 -17.25 27.62
C ILE A 497 0.51 -17.25 28.88
N ASN A 498 1.19 -16.14 29.18
CA ASN A 498 2.06 -16.04 30.36
C ASN A 498 1.28 -15.93 31.68
N LYS A 499 0.05 -15.39 31.65
CA LYS A 499 -0.83 -15.20 32.82
C LYS A 499 -1.29 -16.52 33.48
N SER A 500 -1.15 -17.64 32.77
CA SER A 500 -1.55 -18.97 33.24
C SER A 500 -0.46 -19.72 34.00
N ARG A 501 0.81 -19.32 33.82
CA ARG A 501 1.99 -20.01 34.36
C ARG A 501 2.36 -19.53 35.78
N ASP A 502 2.06 -18.28 36.12
CA ASP A 502 2.48 -17.63 37.38
C ASP A 502 1.57 -17.96 38.59
N ARG A 503 0.56 -18.81 38.40
CA ARG A 503 -0.39 -19.20 39.46
C ARG A 503 0.16 -20.24 40.47
N ALA A 504 1.28 -20.90 40.15
CA ALA A 504 1.83 -22.00 40.96
C ALA A 504 2.89 -21.54 41.99
N ASP A 505 3.60 -20.45 41.73
CA ASP A 505 4.73 -19.99 42.57
C ASP A 505 4.29 -19.12 43.78
N VAL A 506 3.03 -18.66 43.77
CA VAL A 506 2.50 -17.63 44.71
C VAL A 506 2.16 -18.18 46.10
N LEU A 507 2.04 -19.50 46.29
CA LEU A 507 1.76 -20.10 47.59
C LEU A 507 3.02 -20.26 48.47
N ALA A 508 4.21 -20.14 47.91
CA ALA A 508 5.47 -20.36 48.62
C ALA A 508 5.95 -19.13 49.44
N ASP A 509 5.70 -17.90 48.97
CA ASP A 509 6.27 -16.68 49.56
C ASP A 509 5.48 -16.10 50.75
N LEU A 510 4.23 -16.52 50.94
CA LEU A 510 3.32 -15.88 51.92
C LEU A 510 3.62 -16.28 53.37
N TYR A 511 4.20 -17.46 53.57
CA TYR A 511 4.55 -17.99 54.89
C TYR A 511 6.04 -17.77 55.26
N GLY A 512 6.80 -17.04 54.42
CA GLY A 512 8.25 -16.93 54.55
C GLY A 512 8.79 -15.77 55.40
N SER A 513 7.97 -14.78 55.81
CA SER A 513 8.49 -13.55 56.47
C SER A 513 7.73 -13.11 57.73
N GLN A 514 8.47 -12.86 58.82
CA GLN A 514 7.98 -12.47 60.15
C GLN A 514 7.12 -11.20 60.18
N ALA A 515 7.51 -10.13 59.46
CA ALA A 515 6.79 -8.85 59.45
C ALA A 515 5.34 -8.97 58.92
N GLY A 516 5.12 -9.89 57.98
CA GLY A 516 3.77 -10.20 57.47
C GLY A 516 2.89 -10.86 58.52
N SER A 517 3.47 -11.65 59.42
CA SER A 517 2.74 -12.29 60.53
C SER A 517 2.33 -11.29 61.61
N ASP A 518 3.19 -10.31 61.90
CA ASP A 518 2.94 -9.32 62.96
C ASP A 518 1.86 -8.30 62.56
N ALA A 519 1.88 -7.82 61.31
CA ALA A 519 0.85 -6.92 60.77
C ALA A 519 -0.56 -7.56 60.74
N VAL A 520 -0.64 -8.86 60.40
CA VAL A 520 -1.89 -9.64 60.44
C VAL A 520 -2.41 -9.75 61.88
N THR A 521 -1.52 -9.93 62.86
CA THR A 521 -1.88 -10.02 64.28
C THR A 521 -2.47 -8.70 64.79
N TYR A 522 -1.85 -7.56 64.44
CA TYR A 522 -2.37 -6.24 64.81
C TYR A 522 -3.76 -5.97 64.21
N PHE A 523 -3.95 -6.31 62.93
CA PHE A 523 -5.24 -6.17 62.26
C PHE A 523 -6.34 -7.03 62.89
N GLN A 524 -6.05 -8.31 63.16
CA GLN A 524 -7.02 -9.24 63.76
C GLN A 524 -7.47 -8.77 65.16
N LYS A 525 -6.61 -8.07 65.90
CA LYS A 525 -6.96 -7.48 67.19
C LYS A 525 -7.92 -6.30 67.05
N ALA A 526 -7.72 -5.46 66.03
CA ALA A 526 -8.58 -4.30 65.76
C ALA A 526 -9.94 -4.68 65.14
N TYR A 527 -9.97 -5.75 64.34
CA TYR A 527 -11.17 -6.26 63.66
C TYR A 527 -11.32 -7.77 63.87
N PRO A 528 -11.79 -8.21 65.05
CA PRO A 528 -11.95 -9.63 65.35
C PRO A 528 -12.90 -10.32 64.35
N GLY A 529 -12.40 -11.36 63.68
CA GLY A 529 -13.16 -12.11 62.68
C GLY A 529 -13.11 -11.56 61.25
N ALA A 530 -12.43 -10.44 61.01
CA ALA A 530 -12.08 -9.99 59.67
C ALA A 530 -10.76 -10.63 59.23
N HIS A 531 -10.62 -10.85 57.92
CA HIS A 531 -9.41 -11.38 57.31
C HIS A 531 -8.81 -10.37 56.33
N LEU A 532 -7.48 -10.30 56.29
CA LEU A 532 -6.75 -9.56 55.26
C LEU A 532 -6.36 -10.52 54.14
N ASP A 533 -6.99 -10.35 52.98
CA ASP A 533 -6.54 -10.98 51.76
C ASP A 533 -5.53 -10.08 51.07
N ARG A 534 -4.41 -10.63 50.60
CA ARG A 534 -3.47 -9.84 49.78
C ARG A 534 -4.17 -9.38 48.51
N GLU A 535 -4.19 -8.08 48.30
CA GLU A 535 -4.81 -7.49 47.12
C GLU A 535 -3.94 -7.77 45.89
N HIS A 536 -4.53 -8.25 44.81
CA HIS A 536 -3.80 -8.68 43.62
C HIS A 536 -2.91 -7.58 43.05
N TYR A 537 -3.39 -6.36 42.88
CA TYR A 537 -2.66 -5.32 42.16
C TYR A 537 -1.60 -4.65 43.03
N LEU A 538 -1.98 -4.05 44.16
CA LEU A 538 -1.05 -3.33 45.04
C LEU A 538 0.00 -4.28 45.62
N PHE A 539 -0.40 -5.47 46.06
CA PHE A 539 0.54 -6.43 46.61
C PHE A 539 1.37 -7.11 45.53
N ARG A 540 0.74 -7.77 44.56
CA ARG A 540 1.47 -8.67 43.65
C ARG A 540 2.19 -7.92 42.54
N GLU A 541 1.50 -6.97 41.92
CA GLU A 541 2.09 -6.20 40.82
C GLU A 541 2.98 -5.09 41.39
N ALA A 542 2.41 -4.22 42.24
CA ALA A 542 3.13 -3.05 42.73
C ALA A 542 4.16 -3.38 43.81
N GLY A 543 4.05 -4.52 44.50
CA GLY A 543 4.96 -4.90 45.59
C GLY A 543 4.81 -4.01 46.81
N LEU A 544 3.61 -3.48 47.03
CA LEU A 544 3.22 -2.64 48.14
C LEU A 544 2.38 -3.45 49.13
N ASN A 545 2.42 -3.12 50.41
CA ASN A 545 1.68 -3.85 51.43
C ASN A 545 0.17 -3.49 51.44
N GLY A 546 -0.53 -3.82 50.36
CA GLY A 546 -1.96 -3.60 50.17
C GLY A 546 -2.82 -4.87 50.35
N TYR A 547 -3.94 -4.73 51.03
CA TYR A 547 -4.83 -5.82 51.42
C TYR A 547 -6.29 -5.47 51.15
N ARG A 548 -7.09 -6.48 50.79
CA ARG A 548 -8.54 -6.45 50.78
C ARG A 548 -9.05 -6.97 52.12
N ILE A 549 -10.01 -6.28 52.71
CA ILE A 549 -10.64 -6.70 53.96
C ILE A 549 -11.82 -7.60 53.63
N ASP A 550 -11.71 -8.89 53.94
CA ASP A 550 -12.85 -9.80 53.96
C ASP A 550 -13.55 -9.67 55.31
N LYS A 551 -14.82 -9.27 55.25
CA LYS A 551 -15.65 -8.98 56.42
C LYS A 551 -16.20 -10.25 57.08
N GLY A 552 -16.09 -11.41 56.40
CA GLY A 552 -16.75 -12.64 56.83
C GLY A 552 -18.28 -12.50 56.93
N ASP A 553 -18.97 -13.59 57.23
CA ASP A 553 -20.45 -13.62 57.27
C ASP A 553 -21.09 -12.78 58.39
N ARG A 554 -20.30 -12.26 59.34
CA ARG A 554 -20.80 -11.63 60.59
C ARG A 554 -20.63 -10.12 60.69
N ALA A 555 -19.90 -9.45 59.80
CA ALA A 555 -19.71 -8.01 59.85
C ALA A 555 -20.51 -7.28 58.76
N SER A 556 -21.82 -7.22 58.93
CA SER A 556 -22.76 -6.48 58.06
C SER A 556 -22.85 -4.97 58.36
N GLY A 557 -21.80 -4.38 58.92
CA GLY A 557 -21.76 -2.94 59.20
C GLY A 557 -21.47 -2.12 57.93
N ASP A 558 -22.46 -1.36 57.47
CA ASP A 558 -22.29 -0.29 56.48
C ASP A 558 -21.28 0.74 57.01
N GLY A 559 -20.08 0.78 56.43
CA GLY A 559 -19.04 1.74 56.80
C GLY A 559 -17.65 1.16 57.02
N LEU A 560 -17.49 -0.17 57.09
CA LEU A 560 -16.16 -0.76 57.14
C LEU A 560 -15.43 -0.57 55.79
N PRO A 561 -14.16 -0.13 55.80
CA PRO A 561 -13.34 0.03 54.61
C PRO A 561 -13.18 -1.32 53.88
N ALA A 562 -13.07 -1.26 52.55
CA ALA A 562 -12.92 -2.45 51.71
C ALA A 562 -11.44 -2.87 51.56
N TYR A 563 -10.52 -1.93 51.81
CA TYR A 563 -9.09 -2.13 51.61
C TYR A 563 -8.28 -1.51 52.74
N ALA A 564 -7.12 -2.09 53.03
CA ALA A 564 -6.12 -1.57 53.95
C ALA A 564 -4.74 -1.54 53.29
N VAL A 565 -3.91 -0.58 53.65
CA VAL A 565 -2.49 -0.51 53.28
C VAL A 565 -1.66 -0.37 54.56
N ILE A 566 -0.62 -1.19 54.68
CA ILE A 566 0.26 -1.25 55.86
C ILE A 566 1.70 -1.01 55.40
N PRO A 567 2.10 0.23 55.14
CA PRO A 567 3.39 0.52 54.51
C PRO A 567 4.58 0.14 55.40
N ASP A 568 4.39 0.12 56.72
CA ASP A 568 5.40 -0.33 57.68
C ASP A 568 4.71 -1.07 58.84
N ALA A 569 5.41 -2.03 59.45
CA ALA A 569 4.90 -2.81 60.57
C ALA A 569 4.63 -1.94 61.82
N ASP A 570 5.34 -0.83 61.96
CA ASP A 570 5.22 0.10 63.09
C ASP A 570 4.19 1.23 62.84
N ILE A 571 3.61 1.32 61.64
CA ILE A 571 2.63 2.36 61.27
C ILE A 571 1.22 1.79 61.29
N ALA A 572 0.27 2.54 61.86
CA ALA A 572 -1.13 2.15 61.84
C ALA A 572 -1.64 1.97 60.39
N PRO A 573 -2.43 0.91 60.10
CA PRO A 573 -2.97 0.70 58.77
C PRO A 573 -3.78 1.90 58.26
N TYR A 574 -3.61 2.22 56.98
CA TYR A 574 -4.46 3.18 56.28
C TYR A 574 -5.62 2.45 55.62
N TYR A 575 -6.82 2.98 55.78
CA TYR A 575 -8.05 2.34 55.33
C TYR A 575 -8.67 3.09 54.17
N PHE A 576 -9.14 2.36 53.16
CA PHE A 576 -9.72 2.94 51.94
C PHE A 576 -11.02 2.27 51.54
N ASP A 577 -11.91 3.07 50.98
CA ASP A 577 -13.01 2.59 50.15
C ASP A 577 -12.49 2.17 48.76
N GLU A 578 -13.39 1.68 47.90
CA GLU A 578 -13.02 1.24 46.56
C GLU A 578 -12.47 2.38 45.68
N ARG A 579 -12.95 3.61 45.88
CA ARG A 579 -12.45 4.79 45.15
C ARG A 579 -11.02 5.14 45.55
N GLY A 580 -10.74 5.16 46.85
CA GLY A 580 -9.40 5.38 47.40
C GLY A 580 -8.43 4.31 46.95
N TYR A 581 -8.84 3.04 47.03
CA TYR A 581 -8.07 1.92 46.52
C TYR A 581 -7.75 2.06 45.02
N ASN A 582 -8.74 2.37 44.18
CA ASN A 582 -8.51 2.57 42.74
C ASN A 582 -7.56 3.75 42.45
N THR A 583 -7.61 4.80 43.26
CA THR A 583 -6.68 5.93 43.17
C THR A 583 -5.25 5.51 43.55
N LEU A 584 -5.09 4.67 44.57
CA LEU A 584 -3.79 4.13 44.96
C LEU A 584 -3.19 3.18 43.93
N ARG A 585 -4.00 2.31 43.31
CA ARG A 585 -3.54 1.47 42.19
C ARG A 585 -3.02 2.31 41.04
N GLU A 586 -3.76 3.36 40.69
CA GLU A 586 -3.37 4.29 39.66
C GLU A 586 -2.09 5.03 40.06
N ALA A 587 -1.95 5.46 41.31
CA ALA A 587 -0.74 6.07 41.82
C ALA A 587 0.46 5.14 41.65
N ALA A 588 0.33 3.89 42.09
CA ALA A 588 1.37 2.88 41.98
C ALA A 588 1.78 2.61 40.53
N PHE A 589 0.81 2.60 39.60
CA PHE A 589 1.06 2.47 38.16
C PHE A 589 1.81 3.68 37.56
N LEU A 590 1.36 4.89 37.87
CA LEU A 590 1.89 6.13 37.30
C LEU A 590 3.25 6.52 37.87
N PHE A 591 3.55 6.10 39.10
CA PHE A 591 4.79 6.46 39.79
C PHE A 591 6.08 6.04 39.08
N PRO A 592 6.27 4.78 38.64
CA PRO A 592 7.46 4.42 37.87
C PRO A 592 7.55 5.11 36.52
N ILE A 593 6.41 5.48 35.92
CA ILE A 593 6.37 6.27 34.69
C ILE A 593 6.86 7.69 34.95
N ALA A 594 6.36 8.33 36.01
CA ALA A 594 6.66 9.71 36.36
C ALA A 594 8.08 9.90 36.93
N THR A 595 8.58 8.92 37.69
CA THR A 595 9.83 9.04 38.47
C THR A 595 10.99 8.18 37.95
N GLY A 596 10.71 7.18 37.11
CA GLY A 596 11.70 6.21 36.66
C GLY A 596 12.09 5.14 37.69
N LYS A 597 11.51 5.15 38.91
CA LYS A 597 11.73 4.15 39.96
C LYS A 597 10.43 3.50 40.43
N ARG A 598 10.48 2.27 40.94
CA ARG A 598 9.31 1.60 41.53
C ARG A 598 8.85 2.38 42.77
N MET A 599 7.52 2.47 42.97
CA MET A 599 6.97 2.97 44.23
C MET A 599 7.33 1.98 45.34
N THR A 600 7.87 2.51 46.44
CA THR A 600 8.12 1.75 47.67
C THR A 600 7.03 2.03 48.69
N ASP A 601 6.92 1.20 49.73
CA ASP A 601 6.00 1.47 50.84
C ASP A 601 6.33 2.80 51.55
N GLY A 602 7.61 3.19 51.60
CA GLY A 602 8.03 4.50 52.11
C GLY A 602 7.54 5.67 51.24
N ASP A 603 7.64 5.56 49.91
CA ASP A 603 7.08 6.56 48.99
C ASP A 603 5.55 6.68 49.15
N LEU A 604 4.87 5.55 49.41
CA LEU A 604 3.44 5.50 49.65
C LEU A 604 3.06 6.11 51.02
N ALA A 605 3.82 5.81 52.08
CA ALA A 605 3.64 6.40 53.39
C ALA A 605 3.82 7.92 53.35
N ASP A 606 4.84 8.43 52.66
CA ASP A 606 5.06 9.87 52.45
C ASP A 606 3.88 10.52 51.72
N MET A 607 3.36 9.84 50.69
CA MET A 607 2.20 10.31 49.94
C MET A 607 0.94 10.39 50.82
N LEU A 608 0.71 9.37 51.64
CA LEU A 608 -0.42 9.30 52.57
C LEU A 608 -0.27 10.26 53.75
N ALA A 609 0.93 10.49 54.24
CA ALA A 609 1.20 11.49 55.28
C ALA A 609 0.85 12.89 54.80
N ARG A 610 1.20 13.25 53.56
CA ARG A 610 0.84 14.53 52.94
C ARG A 610 -0.67 14.71 52.77
N SER A 611 -1.41 13.62 52.51
CA SER A 611 -2.87 13.63 52.43
C SER A 611 -3.57 13.42 53.78
N LYS A 612 -2.83 13.40 54.90
CA LYS A 612 -3.36 13.13 56.25
C LYS A 612 -4.15 11.80 56.31
N GLY A 613 -3.67 10.78 55.61
CA GLY A 613 -4.30 9.47 55.52
C GLY A 613 -5.53 9.39 54.60
N GLN A 614 -5.87 10.47 53.90
CA GLN A 614 -6.95 10.47 52.91
C GLN A 614 -6.47 10.00 51.53
N VAL A 615 -7.43 9.77 50.62
CA VAL A 615 -7.14 9.46 49.21
C VAL A 615 -6.22 10.52 48.63
N PRO A 616 -5.00 10.17 48.19
CA PRO A 616 -4.05 11.16 47.71
C PRO A 616 -4.53 11.79 46.40
N ASP A 617 -4.34 13.11 46.28
CA ASP A 617 -4.50 13.78 44.98
C ASP A 617 -3.30 13.43 44.08
N ILE A 618 -3.59 12.67 43.03
CA ILE A 618 -2.59 12.20 42.06
C ILE A 618 -2.60 13.03 40.76
N ALA A 619 -3.18 14.23 40.74
CA ALA A 619 -3.22 15.08 39.56
C ALA A 619 -1.81 15.44 39.04
N ASP A 620 -0.90 15.85 39.93
CA ASP A 620 0.50 16.13 39.59
C ASP A 620 1.22 14.86 39.06
N LEU A 621 0.95 13.71 39.69
CA LEU A 621 1.54 12.44 39.27
C LEU A 621 1.06 12.02 37.87
N ARG A 622 -0.25 12.18 37.59
CA ARG A 622 -0.83 11.98 36.25
C ARG A 622 -0.19 12.88 35.22
N GLN A 623 -0.06 14.17 35.50
CA GLN A 623 0.54 15.12 34.57
C GLN A 623 2.01 14.77 34.27
N LYS A 624 2.79 14.40 35.30
CA LYS A 624 4.18 13.95 35.14
C LYS A 624 4.28 12.66 34.34
N ALA A 625 3.42 11.68 34.63
CA ALA A 625 3.37 10.42 33.90
C ALA A 625 2.96 10.63 32.43
N ASP A 626 1.93 11.42 32.15
CA ASP A 626 1.51 11.78 30.78
C ASP A 626 2.65 12.47 30.02
N THR A 627 3.38 13.38 30.68
CA THR A 627 4.54 14.04 30.10
C THR A 627 5.67 13.05 29.79
N ALA A 628 5.93 12.12 30.71
CA ALA A 628 6.95 11.08 30.54
C ALA A 628 6.58 10.08 29.43
N LEU A 629 5.31 9.66 29.33
CA LEU A 629 4.82 8.79 28.26
C LEU A 629 4.94 9.46 26.90
N ARG A 630 4.52 10.73 26.77
CA ARG A 630 4.67 11.49 25.52
C ARG A 630 6.14 11.59 25.11
N LYS A 631 7.02 11.98 26.04
CA LYS A 631 8.47 12.05 25.78
C LYS A 631 9.02 10.69 25.35
N ALA A 632 8.65 9.62 26.04
CA ALA A 632 9.09 8.27 25.71
C ALA A 632 8.59 7.80 24.34
N ALA A 633 7.36 8.15 23.97
CA ALA A 633 6.80 7.79 22.69
C ALA A 633 7.44 8.57 21.53
N GLU A 634 7.78 9.84 21.74
CA GLU A 634 8.61 10.61 20.82
C GLU A 634 10.00 9.99 20.65
N GLU A 635 10.64 9.59 21.75
CA GLU A 635 11.92 8.87 21.72
C GLU A 635 11.79 7.51 21.02
N LYS A 636 10.67 6.80 21.17
CA LYS A 636 10.39 5.57 20.43
C LYS A 636 10.31 5.82 18.93
N ALA A 637 9.54 6.83 18.51
CA ALA A 637 9.41 7.17 17.09
C ALA A 637 10.78 7.53 16.49
N MET A 638 11.62 8.25 17.25
CA MET A 638 13.00 8.52 16.86
C MET A 638 13.86 7.25 16.82
N ALA A 639 13.71 6.35 17.78
CA ALA A 639 14.47 5.10 17.83
C ALA A 639 14.10 4.21 16.63
N ASP A 640 12.81 4.08 16.33
CA ASP A 640 12.28 3.33 15.20
C ASP A 640 12.78 3.91 13.87
N MET A 641 12.77 5.24 13.72
CA MET A 641 13.35 5.94 12.55
C MET A 641 14.82 5.58 12.34
N LEU A 642 15.60 5.48 13.42
CA LEU A 642 17.03 5.14 13.38
C LEU A 642 17.29 3.64 13.30
N GLY A 643 16.27 2.78 13.41
CA GLY A 643 16.45 1.34 13.55
C GLY A 643 17.11 0.92 14.87
N LEU A 644 17.00 1.76 15.91
CA LEU A 644 17.56 1.52 17.23
C LEU A 644 16.48 1.00 18.20
N LYS A 645 16.87 0.15 19.15
CA LYS A 645 15.95 -0.30 20.22
C LYS A 645 15.72 0.77 21.27
N VAL A 646 16.77 1.50 21.64
CA VAL A 646 16.81 2.57 22.64
C VAL A 646 17.83 3.61 22.16
N ILE A 647 17.56 4.89 22.40
CA ILE A 647 18.47 6.00 22.07
C ILE A 647 19.34 6.30 23.29
N ASP A 648 20.65 6.20 23.13
CA ASP A 648 21.63 6.63 24.14
C ASP A 648 21.67 8.16 24.31
N ASP A 649 22.24 8.66 25.40
CA ASP A 649 22.20 10.08 25.74
C ASP A 649 22.94 10.96 24.71
N ARG A 650 24.01 10.45 24.10
CA ARG A 650 24.76 11.16 23.05
C ARG A 650 23.91 11.34 21.80
N THR A 651 23.33 10.25 21.31
CA THR A 651 22.43 10.22 20.15
C THR A 651 21.19 11.08 20.42
N ARG A 652 20.69 11.11 21.66
CA ARG A 652 19.61 12.02 22.08
C ARG A 652 20.03 13.49 21.94
N GLY A 653 21.23 13.86 22.40
CA GLY A 653 21.75 15.23 22.27
C GLY A 653 21.88 15.67 20.81
N ASP A 654 22.40 14.80 19.96
CA ASP A 654 22.50 15.07 18.51
C ASP A 654 21.10 15.21 17.88
N LEU A 655 20.14 14.34 18.25
CA LEU A 655 18.75 14.38 17.75
C LEU A 655 18.03 15.67 18.14
N VAL A 656 18.17 16.10 19.39
CA VAL A 656 17.55 17.35 19.87
C VAL A 656 18.10 18.53 19.07
N SER A 657 19.41 18.58 18.86
CA SER A 657 20.06 19.62 18.06
C SER A 657 19.58 19.61 16.60
N PHE A 658 19.49 18.42 16.00
CA PHE A 658 19.00 18.23 14.64
C PHE A 658 17.53 18.63 14.48
N ARG A 659 16.66 18.28 15.45
CA ARG A 659 15.24 18.68 15.42
C ARG A 659 15.06 20.18 15.61
N LEU A 660 15.85 20.80 16.49
CA LEU A 660 15.85 22.26 16.66
C LEU A 660 16.18 22.94 15.33
N LEU A 661 17.28 22.52 14.69
CA LEU A 661 17.67 22.99 13.37
C LEU A 661 16.54 22.82 12.34
N MET A 662 15.90 21.64 12.25
CA MET A 662 14.76 21.44 11.35
C MET A 662 13.60 22.40 11.66
N SER A 663 13.26 22.59 12.94
CA SER A 663 12.16 23.47 13.34
C SER A 663 12.40 24.95 13.07
N GLU A 664 13.66 25.39 13.10
CA GLU A 664 14.06 26.77 12.79
C GLU A 664 14.08 27.01 11.27
N THR A 665 14.54 26.01 10.52
CA THR A 665 14.77 26.13 9.07
C THR A 665 13.51 25.87 8.25
N LEU A 666 12.72 24.84 8.58
CA LEU A 666 11.52 24.44 7.82
C LEU A 666 10.28 25.28 8.21
N PRO A 667 9.25 25.33 7.33
CA PRO A 667 7.93 25.85 7.71
C PRO A 667 7.33 25.14 8.94
N LYS A 668 6.59 25.87 9.79
CA LYS A 668 5.94 25.28 10.99
C LYS A 668 4.96 24.14 10.67
N SER A 669 4.42 24.12 9.46
CA SER A 669 3.47 23.12 8.97
C SER A 669 4.13 21.94 8.25
N CYS A 670 5.47 21.82 8.33
CA CYS A 670 6.27 20.93 7.49
C CYS A 670 7.24 20.11 8.36
N ILE A 671 7.19 18.78 8.19
CA ILE A 671 8.18 17.84 8.71
C ILE A 671 8.63 16.92 7.57
N LEU A 672 9.93 16.66 7.45
CA LEU A 672 10.47 15.77 6.41
C LEU A 672 9.97 14.34 6.59
N SER A 673 9.99 13.52 5.53
CA SER A 673 9.62 12.10 5.68
C SER A 673 10.60 11.36 6.61
N PRO A 674 10.18 10.26 7.29
CA PRO A 674 11.07 9.51 8.19
C PRO A 674 12.39 9.10 7.53
N ASP A 675 12.36 8.67 6.27
CA ASP A 675 13.56 8.29 5.52
C ASP A 675 14.50 9.48 5.27
N GLN A 676 13.93 10.65 4.95
CA GLN A 676 14.71 11.88 4.77
C GLN A 676 15.32 12.34 6.09
N GLN A 677 14.54 12.33 7.18
CA GLN A 677 15.04 12.65 8.51
C GLN A 677 16.18 11.72 8.92
N LYS A 678 16.01 10.41 8.72
CA LYS A 678 17.05 9.42 9.03
C LYS A 678 18.35 9.71 8.27
N ARG A 679 18.30 9.84 6.94
CA ARG A 679 19.51 10.09 6.12
C ARG A 679 20.22 11.40 6.50
N LEU A 680 19.46 12.47 6.68
CA LEU A 680 20.01 13.76 7.08
C LEU A 680 20.59 13.69 8.49
N PHE A 681 19.94 12.97 9.40
CA PHE A 681 20.45 12.78 10.75
C PHE A 681 21.73 11.93 10.78
N ASP A 682 21.77 10.82 10.04
CA ASP A 682 22.97 9.98 9.93
C ASP A 682 24.16 10.77 9.38
N SER A 683 23.91 11.67 8.42
CA SER A 683 24.90 12.61 7.90
C SER A 683 25.28 13.69 8.93
N TYR A 684 24.31 14.24 9.65
CA TYR A 684 24.49 15.29 10.66
C TYR A 684 25.36 14.83 11.85
N ARG A 685 25.35 13.53 12.17
CA ARG A 685 26.19 12.92 13.21
C ARG A 685 27.66 12.86 12.83
N GLN A 686 27.99 12.90 11.55
CA GLN A 686 29.37 12.91 11.09
C GLN A 686 29.92 14.34 11.20
N ALA A 687 31.14 14.49 11.72
CA ALA A 687 31.75 15.81 11.94
C ALA A 687 31.73 16.67 10.67
N GLU A 688 32.09 16.09 9.52
CA GLU A 688 32.10 16.77 8.21
C GLU A 688 30.69 16.91 7.57
N GLY A 689 29.71 16.14 8.04
CA GLY A 689 28.36 16.14 7.51
C GLY A 689 27.44 17.16 8.19
N ARG A 690 27.74 17.55 9.44
CA ARG A 690 26.95 18.50 10.22
C ARG A 690 26.75 19.84 9.52
N ASP A 691 27.83 20.44 9.04
CA ASP A 691 27.78 21.76 8.39
C ASP A 691 27.00 21.68 7.07
N LYS A 692 27.22 20.62 6.28
CA LYS A 692 26.53 20.37 5.02
C LYS A 692 25.02 20.18 5.21
N VAL A 693 24.62 19.42 6.22
CA VAL A 693 23.20 19.21 6.53
C VAL A 693 22.56 20.52 7.01
N THR A 694 23.29 21.32 7.78
CA THR A 694 22.84 22.64 8.25
C THR A 694 22.60 23.59 7.08
N GLU A 695 23.57 23.73 6.20
CA GLU A 695 23.46 24.54 4.98
C GLU A 695 22.31 24.06 4.09
N TYR A 696 22.21 22.74 3.88
CA TYR A 696 21.11 22.14 3.11
C TYR A 696 19.74 22.49 3.71
N LEU A 697 19.55 22.30 5.02
CA LEU A 697 18.27 22.56 5.68
C LEU A 697 17.91 24.05 5.65
N GLN A 698 18.89 24.95 5.81
CA GLN A 698 18.69 26.39 5.69
C GLN A 698 18.23 26.78 4.29
N ASN A 699 18.95 26.33 3.25
CA ASN A 699 18.63 26.64 1.86
C ASN A 699 17.29 26.03 1.43
N TYR A 700 17.06 24.76 1.76
CA TYR A 700 15.82 24.04 1.45
C TYR A 700 14.62 24.63 2.21
N GLY A 701 14.80 24.92 3.49
CA GLY A 701 13.79 25.53 4.35
C GLY A 701 13.38 26.93 3.90
N ALA A 702 14.34 27.77 3.49
CA ALA A 702 14.06 29.09 2.91
C ALA A 702 13.18 28.98 1.65
N ARG A 703 13.55 28.09 0.72
CA ARG A 703 12.78 27.85 -0.51
C ARG A 703 11.37 27.31 -0.21
N LEU A 704 11.21 26.45 0.79
CA LEU A 704 9.89 25.95 1.20
C LEU A 704 9.03 27.04 1.86
N LYS A 705 9.64 27.95 2.64
CA LYS A 705 8.95 29.10 3.22
C LYS A 705 8.47 30.08 2.14
N GLU A 706 9.28 30.33 1.12
CA GLU A 706 8.88 31.10 -0.07
C GLU A 706 7.71 30.44 -0.80
N ALA A 707 7.78 29.12 -1.02
CA ALA A 707 6.69 28.36 -1.64
C ALA A 707 5.40 28.39 -0.80
N GLU A 708 5.51 28.34 0.53
CA GLU A 708 4.37 28.46 1.45
C GLU A 708 3.74 29.85 1.37
N ALA A 709 4.55 30.91 1.39
CA ALA A 709 4.07 32.29 1.26
C ALA A 709 3.39 32.51 -0.10
N ALA A 710 3.96 31.98 -1.19
CA ALA A 710 3.38 32.06 -2.52
C ALA A 710 2.05 31.28 -2.62
N ALA A 711 1.94 30.14 -1.95
CA ALA A 711 0.69 29.37 -1.90
C ALA A 711 -0.40 30.10 -1.09
N GLN A 712 -0.03 30.76 0.02
CA GLN A 712 -0.95 31.56 0.84
C GLN A 712 -1.42 32.81 0.10
N ALA A 713 -0.56 33.49 -0.66
CA ALA A 713 -0.93 34.68 -1.43
C ALA A 713 -1.90 34.40 -2.60
N ARG A 714 -2.02 33.14 -3.03
CA ARG A 714 -2.98 32.70 -4.07
C ARG A 714 -4.36 32.34 -3.52
N GLN A 715 -4.48 32.17 -2.20
CA GLN A 715 -5.74 31.91 -1.49
C GLN A 715 -6.37 33.25 -1.09
#